data_AF-A0A3S0EXI4-F1
#
_entry.id   AF-A0A3S0EXI4-F1
#
_cell.length_a   1.000
_cell.length_b   1.000
_cell.length_c   1.000
_cell.angle_alpha   90.00
_cell.angle_beta   90.00
_cell.angle_gamma   90.00
#
_symmetry.space_group_name_H-M   'P 1'
#
loop_
_entity.id
_entity.type
_entity.pdbx_description
1 polymer ?
#
loop_
_entity_poly.entity_id
_entity_poly.type
_entity_poly.pdbx_seq_one_letter_code
_entity_poly.pdbx_strand_id
1 'polypeptide(L)'
;MRRRHGKRGATLSLVVVTTLVIMVIGMGIFFLSKLLGGARELQNATDSGNLNVAKQSLRYPSLKLFNGGPYDMSGPRLALAQQNFGQLRDPATNELDLLTYNRAVGQAMLVAMNAASDTNPLGVSDAKTLIDLLANPNDGIGKALANKLAGDQQMDINFKNLAQIASIKMLNNGTAPDNVSPIKDVSYMAPNTATNLQLNPNTIPPAFNNPTFLGSTLVSQAGSTYLKGYSFIDIPSVTDNSSYPLMGVPLRPMTNPHLVSEYDFGRLKPTPLSGASGAVASRIPPNAFKSGGSGYESHQGKLAGATSCAIAGTVALAGQFTASIPCGFIAVMNGPGQSPFSGTGQLNTQPPAAGLNANGYGGGGRDIFADVLMYNTVYVTANGAMSQNPQKIVDIQDWKKAQIAAGNPTTPVPANLADGLDGPSPKQAFADGIQPNETPSACTNTNSSAGEPGYNPTCVNNLTSMATVYGTNLPSQGGAGQLNGLMALEREKAGVINPRPGGGPAVINDLPASASGGVCTGLKYFPTAIGPNDPIQFGQVGTIGSLLTSFSQYPQTASAESQIYSIMTLKLHQIKPTASASEIQAVLNTPLPMGAQRFIWLDSNGTFKVTDQGNLPSWINVSSITADGSSIHADTRVNGTDLPVVPAYVNIPGEQGFPNPWDCNGVASYRNNLDWTNSSGFNCLQGILRFSNCAYDAGQPWHCPC
;
A
#
# COMPACT_ATOMS: atom_id res chain seq x y z
N MET A 1 -50.31 74.62 -85.25
CA MET A 1 -49.03 74.17 -84.65
C MET A 1 -49.31 73.42 -83.34
N ARG A 2 -49.00 72.11 -83.30
CA ARG A 2 -49.39 71.15 -82.25
C ARG A 2 -48.43 71.19 -81.05
N ARG A 3 -48.93 71.57 -79.87
CA ARG A 3 -48.32 71.24 -78.57
C ARG A 3 -48.74 69.80 -78.18
N ARG A 4 -47.84 68.82 -78.35
CA ARG A 4 -47.97 67.46 -77.80
C ARG A 4 -46.61 66.98 -77.28
N HIS A 5 -46.12 67.57 -76.18
CA HIS A 5 -44.91 67.09 -75.49
C HIS A 5 -45.08 66.82 -73.98
N GLY A 6 -46.27 66.98 -73.40
CA GLY A 6 -46.48 66.83 -71.94
C GLY A 6 -46.66 65.40 -71.39
N LYS A 7 -46.91 64.39 -72.23
CA LYS A 7 -47.26 63.02 -71.75
C LYS A 7 -46.08 62.04 -71.64
N ARG A 8 -44.86 62.42 -72.07
CA ARG A 8 -43.66 61.57 -71.97
C ARG A 8 -42.81 61.83 -70.71
N GLY A 9 -42.95 63.00 -70.08
CA GLY A 9 -42.19 63.35 -68.87
C GLY A 9 -42.70 62.67 -67.59
N ALA A 10 -44.03 62.51 -67.47
CA ALA A 10 -44.64 61.91 -66.27
C ALA A 10 -44.33 60.40 -66.14
N THR A 11 -44.29 59.65 -67.24
CA THR A 11 -43.92 58.23 -67.27
C THR A 11 -42.44 58.02 -66.93
N LEU A 12 -41.56 58.91 -67.38
CA LEU A 12 -40.13 58.86 -67.09
C LEU A 12 -39.86 59.17 -65.60
N SER A 13 -40.59 60.13 -65.02
CA SER A 13 -40.52 60.41 -63.57
C SER A 13 -41.00 59.24 -62.72
N LEU A 14 -42.07 58.55 -63.12
CA LEU A 14 -42.58 57.38 -62.40
C LEU A 14 -41.54 56.25 -62.41
N VAL A 15 -40.98 55.92 -63.57
CA VAL A 15 -39.96 54.87 -63.70
C VAL A 15 -38.73 55.19 -62.85
N VAL A 16 -38.26 56.44 -62.84
CA VAL A 16 -37.10 56.84 -62.02
C VAL A 16 -37.40 56.69 -60.53
N VAL A 17 -38.58 57.13 -60.06
CA VAL A 17 -38.98 56.99 -58.65
C VAL A 17 -39.15 55.51 -58.27
N THR A 18 -39.80 54.70 -59.11
CA THR A 18 -39.96 53.26 -58.85
C THR A 18 -38.61 52.54 -58.81
N THR A 19 -37.69 52.86 -59.74
CA THR A 19 -36.34 52.29 -59.75
C THR A 19 -35.56 52.69 -58.51
N LEU A 20 -35.65 53.96 -58.08
CA LEU A 20 -35.04 54.45 -56.84
C LEU A 20 -35.59 53.71 -55.62
N VAL A 21 -36.91 53.54 -55.52
CA VAL A 21 -37.55 52.81 -54.41
C VAL A 21 -37.09 51.35 -54.38
N ILE A 22 -37.01 50.67 -55.53
CA ILE A 22 -36.50 49.30 -55.61
C ILE A 22 -35.03 49.23 -55.18
N MET A 23 -34.18 50.19 -55.59
CA MET A 23 -32.79 50.25 -55.13
C MET A 23 -32.70 50.43 -53.62
N VAL A 24 -33.50 51.32 -53.03
CA VAL A 24 -33.53 51.56 -51.57
C VAL A 24 -33.99 50.32 -50.81
N ILE A 25 -35.05 49.64 -51.29
CA ILE A 25 -35.51 48.37 -50.69
C ILE A 25 -34.43 47.29 -50.83
N GLY A 26 -33.80 47.18 -52.00
CA GLY A 26 -32.72 46.21 -52.24
C GLY A 26 -31.50 46.44 -51.33
N MET A 27 -31.09 47.70 -51.15
CA MET A 27 -30.06 48.06 -50.17
C MET A 27 -30.49 47.69 -48.75
N GLY A 28 -31.74 47.98 -48.36
CA GLY A 28 -32.28 47.63 -47.05
C GLY A 28 -32.25 46.12 -46.77
N ILE A 29 -32.67 45.29 -47.72
CA ILE A 29 -32.62 43.82 -47.60
C ILE A 29 -31.17 43.34 -47.50
N PHE A 30 -30.26 43.88 -48.32
CA PHE A 30 -28.85 43.51 -48.27
C PHE A 30 -28.21 43.79 -46.89
N PHE A 31 -28.49 44.96 -46.30
CA PHE A 31 -28.02 45.29 -44.95
C PHE A 31 -28.62 44.38 -43.89
N LEU A 32 -29.92 44.07 -43.98
CA LEU A 32 -30.58 43.13 -43.07
C LEU A 32 -29.94 41.73 -43.16
N SER A 33 -29.69 41.25 -44.38
CA SER A 33 -29.03 39.96 -44.61
C SER A 33 -27.61 39.93 -44.07
N LYS A 34 -26.83 41.01 -44.22
CA LYS A 34 -25.50 41.13 -43.61
C LYS A 34 -25.55 41.11 -42.09
N LEU A 35 -26.50 41.82 -41.48
CA LEU A 35 -26.62 41.89 -40.02
C LEU A 35 -27.05 40.54 -39.44
N LEU A 36 -28.07 39.89 -40.01
CA LEU A 36 -28.53 38.57 -39.57
C LEU A 36 -27.50 37.47 -39.85
N GLY A 37 -26.83 37.54 -41.00
CA GLY A 37 -25.76 36.62 -41.37
C GLY A 37 -24.53 36.76 -40.49
N GLY A 38 -24.06 37.99 -40.27
CA GLY A 38 -22.94 38.30 -39.40
C GLY A 38 -23.20 37.92 -37.94
N ALA A 39 -24.42 38.13 -37.43
CA ALA A 39 -24.80 37.66 -36.10
C ALA A 39 -24.67 36.13 -35.95
N ARG A 40 -25.03 35.35 -36.98
CA ARG A 40 -24.84 33.89 -36.98
C ARG A 40 -23.37 33.49 -37.04
N GLU A 41 -22.56 34.19 -37.82
CA GLU A 41 -21.11 33.97 -37.86
C GLU A 41 -20.47 34.22 -36.49
N LEU A 42 -20.85 35.33 -35.83
CA LEU A 42 -20.37 35.67 -34.48
C LEU A 42 -20.83 34.64 -33.43
N GLN A 43 -22.08 34.17 -33.50
CA GLN A 43 -22.58 33.12 -32.62
C GLN A 43 -21.78 31.83 -32.79
N ASN A 44 -21.61 31.36 -34.03
CA ASN A 44 -20.85 30.13 -34.32
C ASN A 44 -19.39 30.23 -33.86
N ALA A 45 -18.78 31.40 -34.02
CA ALA A 45 -17.43 31.66 -33.52
C ALA A 45 -17.37 31.60 -31.98
N THR A 46 -18.33 32.22 -31.31
CA THR A 46 -18.44 32.23 -29.86
C THR A 46 -18.70 30.83 -29.30
N ASP A 47 -19.58 30.07 -29.93
CA ASP A 47 -19.89 28.68 -29.59
C ASP A 47 -18.65 27.79 -29.73
N SER A 48 -17.92 27.91 -30.84
CA SER A 48 -16.68 27.18 -31.06
C SER A 48 -15.64 27.54 -30.00
N GLY A 49 -15.42 28.83 -29.76
CA GLY A 49 -14.51 29.30 -28.71
C GLY A 49 -14.84 28.73 -27.34
N ASN A 50 -16.12 28.75 -26.95
CA ASN A 50 -16.54 28.28 -25.64
C ASN A 50 -16.52 26.74 -25.51
N LEU A 51 -16.77 26.00 -26.60
CA LEU A 51 -16.52 24.56 -26.65
C LEU A 51 -15.03 24.24 -26.45
N ASN A 52 -14.13 25.04 -27.03
CA ASN A 52 -12.70 24.85 -26.79
C ASN A 52 -12.33 25.14 -25.34
N VAL A 53 -12.92 26.18 -24.72
CA VAL A 53 -12.74 26.44 -23.28
C VAL A 53 -13.14 25.23 -22.45
N ALA A 54 -14.35 24.67 -22.66
CA ALA A 54 -14.83 23.49 -21.93
C ALA A 54 -14.00 22.22 -22.21
N LYS A 55 -13.38 22.11 -23.39
CA LYS A 55 -12.47 21.01 -23.72
C LYS A 55 -11.13 21.16 -23.00
N GLN A 56 -10.54 22.35 -23.03
CA GLN A 56 -9.21 22.62 -22.48
C GLN A 56 -9.25 22.71 -20.95
N SER A 57 -10.36 23.13 -20.35
CA SER A 57 -10.56 23.25 -18.90
C SER A 57 -10.32 21.97 -18.12
N LEU A 58 -10.35 20.81 -18.79
CA LEU A 58 -10.00 19.54 -18.18
C LEU A 58 -8.55 19.49 -17.68
N ARG A 59 -7.63 20.14 -18.41
CA ARG A 59 -6.18 20.13 -18.13
C ARG A 59 -5.59 21.50 -17.84
N TYR A 60 -6.20 22.55 -18.37
CA TYR A 60 -5.69 23.92 -18.27
C TYR A 60 -6.80 24.91 -17.93
N PRO A 61 -6.60 25.78 -16.94
CA PRO A 61 -5.43 25.88 -16.05
C PRO A 61 -5.30 24.70 -15.05
N SER A 62 -4.06 24.37 -14.69
CA SER A 62 -3.73 23.40 -13.63
C SER A 62 -3.23 24.09 -12.36
N LEU A 63 -3.39 23.43 -11.23
CA LEU A 63 -2.86 23.82 -9.93
C LEU A 63 -1.40 23.38 -9.81
N LYS A 64 -0.50 24.34 -9.75
CA LYS A 64 0.95 24.11 -9.66
C LYS A 64 1.34 23.80 -8.23
N LEU A 65 1.27 22.53 -7.85
CA LEU A 65 1.68 22.08 -6.54
C LEU A 65 3.22 22.12 -6.38
N PHE A 66 3.99 22.08 -7.46
CA PHE A 66 5.45 21.90 -7.38
C PHE A 66 6.25 23.10 -7.86
N ASN A 67 5.62 24.04 -8.57
CA ASN A 67 6.32 25.15 -9.21
C ASN A 67 5.86 26.55 -8.78
N GLY A 68 4.84 26.64 -7.91
CA GLY A 68 4.30 27.90 -7.41
C GLY A 68 3.64 28.77 -8.49
N GLY A 69 2.61 29.51 -8.11
CA GLY A 69 1.92 30.43 -9.01
C GLY A 69 0.75 31.15 -8.35
N PRO A 70 0.16 32.13 -9.05
CA PRO A 70 -1.01 32.85 -8.56
C PRO A 70 -2.19 31.87 -8.41
N TYR A 71 -2.86 31.94 -7.27
CA TYR A 71 -3.96 31.04 -6.86
C TYR A 71 -3.54 29.59 -6.57
N ASP A 72 -2.25 29.29 -6.48
CA ASP A 72 -1.77 27.98 -6.02
C ASP A 72 -1.75 27.90 -4.48
N MET A 73 -1.76 26.68 -3.95
CA MET A 73 -1.65 26.46 -2.52
C MET A 73 -0.29 26.95 -2.01
N SER A 74 -0.26 27.47 -0.77
CA SER A 74 0.99 27.91 -0.12
C SER A 74 1.03 27.45 1.34
N GLY A 75 2.22 27.53 1.95
CA GLY A 75 2.42 27.20 3.36
C GLY A 75 2.37 25.69 3.68
N PRO A 76 2.12 25.32 4.94
CA PRO A 76 2.16 23.92 5.40
C PRO A 76 1.19 22.98 4.67
N ARG A 77 0.04 23.52 4.21
CA ARG A 77 -0.95 22.76 3.45
C ARG A 77 -0.43 22.31 2.09
N LEU A 78 0.47 23.08 1.47
CA LEU A 78 1.13 22.67 0.23
C LEU A 78 1.96 21.41 0.46
N ALA A 79 2.75 21.36 1.53
CA ALA A 79 3.58 20.19 1.85
C ALA A 79 2.72 18.95 2.11
N LEU A 80 1.62 19.08 2.86
CA LEU A 80 0.68 17.98 3.09
C LEU A 80 -0.01 17.51 1.79
N ALA A 81 -0.40 18.44 0.92
CA ALA A 81 -0.99 18.12 -0.37
C ALA A 81 0.01 17.43 -1.32
N GLN A 82 1.27 17.89 -1.35
CA GLN A 82 2.34 17.24 -2.11
C GLN A 82 2.61 15.82 -1.59
N GLN A 83 2.64 15.63 -0.27
CA GLN A 83 2.85 14.33 0.36
C GLN A 83 1.73 13.35 0.02
N ASN A 84 0.47 13.76 0.16
CA ASN A 84 -0.67 12.85 0.00
C ASN A 84 -1.13 12.71 -1.47
N PHE A 85 -1.15 13.78 -2.25
CA PHE A 85 -1.71 13.78 -3.62
C PHE A 85 -0.64 13.84 -4.72
N GLY A 86 0.65 13.85 -4.38
CA GLY A 86 1.74 13.97 -5.36
C GLY A 86 1.77 12.85 -6.41
N GLN A 87 1.27 11.65 -6.12
CA GLN A 87 1.21 10.56 -7.10
C GLN A 87 -0.04 10.61 -7.99
N LEU A 88 -0.93 11.59 -7.78
CA LEU A 88 -2.19 11.74 -8.53
C LEU A 88 -2.12 12.75 -9.69
N ARG A 89 -0.97 13.39 -9.89
CA ARG A 89 -0.71 14.33 -10.98
C ARG A 89 -1.12 13.76 -12.35
N ASP A 90 -1.59 14.61 -13.25
CA ASP A 90 -1.77 14.22 -14.66
C ASP A 90 -0.38 14.01 -15.25
N PRO A 91 -0.05 12.82 -15.81
CA PRO A 91 1.23 12.59 -16.47
C PRO A 91 1.56 13.61 -17.57
N ALA A 92 0.56 14.22 -18.19
CA ALA A 92 0.75 15.20 -19.26
C ALA A 92 1.11 16.60 -18.73
N THR A 93 0.56 17.02 -17.60
CA THR A 93 0.78 18.37 -17.03
C THR A 93 1.75 18.36 -15.86
N ASN A 94 1.99 17.19 -15.26
CA ASN A 94 2.70 16.97 -14.01
C ASN A 94 2.13 17.77 -12.82
N GLU A 95 0.86 18.13 -12.88
CA GLU A 95 0.16 18.95 -11.89
C GLU A 95 -1.25 18.40 -11.63
N LEU A 96 -2.00 19.02 -10.71
CA LEU A 96 -3.42 18.69 -10.51
C LEU A 96 -4.31 19.60 -11.37
N ASP A 97 -5.31 19.04 -12.02
CA ASP A 97 -6.24 19.73 -12.89
C ASP A 97 -7.66 19.23 -12.67
N LEU A 98 -8.63 19.74 -13.45
CA LEU A 98 -10.03 19.35 -13.30
C LEU A 98 -10.22 17.85 -13.56
N LEU A 99 -9.45 17.27 -14.49
CA LEU A 99 -9.50 15.85 -14.81
C LEU A 99 -9.03 14.98 -13.64
N THR A 100 -7.94 15.37 -12.98
CA THR A 100 -7.32 14.63 -11.88
C THR A 100 -7.88 14.96 -10.49
N TYR A 101 -8.64 16.05 -10.34
CA TYR A 101 -9.31 16.41 -9.09
C TYR A 101 -10.10 15.25 -8.48
N ASN A 102 -10.86 14.52 -9.31
CA ASN A 102 -11.64 13.38 -8.85
C ASN A 102 -10.78 12.20 -8.39
N ARG A 103 -9.51 12.09 -8.82
CA ARG A 103 -8.57 11.10 -8.25
C ARG A 103 -8.25 11.45 -6.80
N ALA A 104 -8.03 12.74 -6.51
CA ALA A 104 -7.77 13.21 -5.15
C ALA A 104 -8.99 13.01 -4.24
N VAL A 105 -10.20 13.26 -4.76
CA VAL A 105 -11.45 12.90 -4.08
C VAL A 105 -11.53 11.39 -3.82
N GLY A 106 -11.17 10.55 -4.79
CA GLY A 106 -11.15 9.09 -4.62
C GLY A 106 -10.19 8.62 -3.55
N GLN A 107 -8.98 9.18 -3.48
CA GLN A 107 -8.03 8.87 -2.42
C GLN A 107 -8.55 9.33 -1.05
N ALA A 108 -9.05 10.56 -0.93
CA ALA A 108 -9.60 11.06 0.32
C ALA A 108 -10.82 10.25 0.79
N MET A 109 -11.65 9.77 -0.15
CA MET A 109 -12.76 8.87 0.12
C MET A 109 -12.28 7.54 0.71
N LEU A 110 -11.28 6.90 0.10
CA LEU A 110 -10.72 5.63 0.61
C LEU A 110 -10.08 5.81 1.99
N VAL A 111 -9.36 6.92 2.20
CA VAL A 111 -8.78 7.24 3.52
C VAL A 111 -9.85 7.42 4.59
N ALA A 112 -10.92 8.15 4.26
CA ALA A 112 -12.05 8.34 5.15
C ALA A 112 -12.80 7.03 5.46
N MET A 113 -13.00 6.16 4.46
CA MET A 113 -13.61 4.84 4.67
C MET A 113 -12.75 3.94 5.55
N ASN A 114 -11.43 3.94 5.34
CA ASN A 114 -10.50 3.19 6.17
C ASN A 114 -10.54 3.67 7.63
N ALA A 115 -10.50 4.98 7.86
CA ALA A 115 -10.59 5.57 9.19
C ALA A 115 -11.93 5.26 9.89
N ALA A 116 -13.05 5.40 9.17
CA ALA A 116 -14.37 5.11 9.70
C ALA A 116 -14.58 3.62 9.99
N SER A 117 -14.00 2.73 9.16
CA SER A 117 -14.05 1.28 9.40
C SER A 117 -13.26 0.85 10.62
N ASP A 118 -12.18 1.55 10.95
CA ASP A 118 -11.31 1.23 12.09
C ASP A 118 -11.77 1.90 13.40
N THR A 119 -12.61 2.94 13.31
CA THR A 119 -13.20 3.71 14.43
C THR A 119 -12.20 4.45 15.34
N ASN A 120 -10.91 4.48 14.98
CA ASN A 120 -9.89 5.19 15.73
C ASN A 120 -10.05 6.73 15.57
N PRO A 121 -10.11 7.50 16.67
CA PRO A 121 -10.23 8.96 16.62
C PRO A 121 -9.09 9.67 15.87
N LEU A 122 -7.86 9.15 15.95
CA LEU A 122 -6.72 9.73 15.25
C LEU A 122 -6.90 9.60 13.74
N GLY A 123 -7.22 8.39 13.24
CA GLY A 123 -7.48 8.19 11.82
C GLY A 123 -8.65 9.01 11.30
N VAL A 124 -9.71 9.21 12.09
CA VAL A 124 -10.82 10.11 11.73
C VAL A 124 -10.36 11.56 11.64
N SER A 125 -9.51 12.02 12.55
CA SER A 125 -8.92 13.36 12.52
C SER A 125 -8.04 13.57 11.28
N ASP A 126 -7.16 12.62 11.00
CA ASP A 126 -6.23 12.66 9.86
C ASP A 126 -6.99 12.61 8.52
N ALA A 127 -8.04 11.79 8.43
CA ALA A 127 -8.93 11.79 7.27
C ALA A 127 -9.63 13.15 7.07
N LYS A 128 -10.09 13.80 8.15
CA LYS A 128 -10.68 15.15 8.09
C LYS A 128 -9.67 16.19 7.61
N THR A 129 -8.40 16.11 8.03
CA THR A 129 -7.32 16.96 7.52
C THR A 129 -7.15 16.80 6.01
N LEU A 130 -7.17 15.57 5.48
CA LEU A 130 -7.05 15.33 4.05
C LEU A 130 -8.23 15.91 3.25
N ILE A 131 -9.44 15.84 3.80
CA ILE A 131 -10.65 16.42 3.18
C ILE A 131 -10.61 17.95 3.24
N ASP A 132 -10.11 18.53 4.34
CA ASP A 132 -9.90 19.97 4.43
C ASP A 132 -8.93 20.48 3.34
N LEU A 133 -7.87 19.73 3.01
CA LEU A 133 -6.99 20.09 1.88
C LEU A 133 -7.74 20.18 0.54
N LEU A 134 -8.82 19.42 0.36
CA LEU A 134 -9.65 19.48 -0.86
C LEU A 134 -10.68 20.61 -0.78
N ALA A 135 -11.43 20.68 0.32
CA ALA A 135 -12.68 21.42 0.41
C ALA A 135 -12.62 22.65 1.34
N ASN A 136 -11.44 23.05 1.85
CA ASN A 136 -11.33 24.26 2.65
C ASN A 136 -11.83 25.48 1.84
N PRO A 137 -12.74 26.31 2.40
CA PRO A 137 -13.33 27.44 1.68
C PRO A 137 -12.34 28.57 1.36
N ASN A 138 -11.21 28.64 2.06
CA ASN A 138 -10.25 29.72 1.92
C ASN A 138 -9.15 29.38 0.91
N ASP A 139 -8.61 28.15 0.96
CA ASP A 139 -7.38 27.76 0.27
C ASP A 139 -7.31 26.26 -0.10
N GLY A 140 -8.43 25.54 -0.09
CA GLY A 140 -8.48 24.14 -0.52
C GLY A 140 -8.24 23.98 -2.03
N ILE A 141 -7.82 22.80 -2.47
CA ILE A 141 -7.56 22.47 -3.88
C ILE A 141 -8.78 22.80 -4.75
N GLY A 142 -9.99 22.47 -4.29
CA GLY A 142 -11.21 22.73 -5.04
C GLY A 142 -11.48 24.23 -5.24
N LYS A 143 -11.22 25.04 -4.21
CA LYS A 143 -11.34 26.50 -4.27
C LYS A 143 -10.27 27.13 -5.16
N ALA A 144 -9.02 26.69 -5.01
CA ALA A 144 -7.89 27.16 -5.81
C ALA A 144 -8.11 26.89 -7.31
N LEU A 145 -8.54 25.67 -7.64
CA LEU A 145 -8.86 25.29 -9.02
C LEU A 145 -10.10 26.03 -9.55
N ALA A 146 -11.14 26.23 -8.73
CA ALA A 146 -12.29 27.04 -9.11
C ALA A 146 -11.90 28.49 -9.46
N ASN A 147 -11.01 29.11 -8.69
CA ASN A 147 -10.52 30.46 -8.97
C ASN A 147 -9.74 30.52 -10.29
N LYS A 148 -8.84 29.55 -10.54
CA LYS A 148 -8.10 29.48 -11.81
C LYS A 148 -9.04 29.27 -13.00
N LEU A 149 -9.96 28.32 -12.90
CA LEU A 149 -10.94 28.02 -13.95
C LEU A 149 -11.84 29.23 -14.30
N ALA A 150 -12.08 30.12 -13.33
CA ALA A 150 -12.87 31.34 -13.56
C ALA A 150 -12.03 32.54 -14.05
N GLY A 151 -10.78 32.69 -13.61
CA GLY A 151 -10.02 33.93 -13.77
C GLY A 151 -8.65 33.83 -14.43
N ASP A 152 -8.18 32.64 -14.83
CA ASP A 152 -6.87 32.48 -15.46
C ASP A 152 -6.91 32.91 -16.95
N GLN A 153 -5.91 33.69 -17.36
CA GLN A 153 -5.75 34.19 -18.73
C GLN A 153 -5.70 33.05 -19.77
N GLN A 154 -5.25 31.85 -19.39
CA GLN A 154 -5.23 30.70 -20.28
C GLN A 154 -6.64 30.35 -20.80
N MET A 155 -7.70 30.60 -20.02
CA MET A 155 -9.09 30.39 -20.45
C MET A 155 -9.49 31.35 -21.57
N ASP A 156 -8.96 32.58 -21.56
CA ASP A 156 -9.16 33.54 -22.64
C ASP A 156 -8.39 33.15 -23.89
N ILE A 157 -7.14 32.72 -23.73
CA ILE A 157 -6.31 32.22 -24.83
C ILE A 157 -7.01 31.03 -25.50
N ASN A 158 -7.51 30.09 -24.71
CA ASN A 158 -8.25 28.93 -25.19
C ASN A 158 -9.51 29.34 -25.97
N PHE A 159 -10.25 30.34 -25.49
CA PHE A 159 -11.40 30.88 -26.24
C PHE A 159 -10.96 31.48 -27.59
N LYS A 160 -9.99 32.39 -27.57
CA LYS A 160 -9.49 33.12 -28.74
C LYS A 160 -8.95 32.19 -29.81
N ASN A 161 -8.19 31.16 -29.41
CA ASN A 161 -7.56 30.22 -30.33
C ASN A 161 -8.55 29.55 -31.30
N LEU A 162 -9.82 29.35 -30.91
CA LEU A 162 -10.82 28.79 -31.82
C LEU A 162 -11.84 29.82 -32.30
N ALA A 163 -12.23 30.78 -31.46
CA ALA A 163 -13.16 31.83 -31.86
C ALA A 163 -12.59 32.68 -33.02
N GLN A 164 -11.30 33.01 -32.98
CA GLN A 164 -10.66 33.89 -33.97
C GLN A 164 -10.45 33.23 -35.33
N ILE A 165 -10.47 31.89 -35.41
CA ILE A 165 -10.39 31.15 -36.67
C ILE A 165 -11.70 31.31 -37.47
N ALA A 166 -12.83 31.46 -36.77
CA ALA A 166 -14.11 31.67 -37.41
C ALA A 166 -14.20 33.10 -37.97
N SER A 167 -14.41 33.19 -39.28
CA SER A 167 -14.51 34.44 -40.01
C SER A 167 -15.87 35.11 -39.75
N ILE A 168 -15.87 36.34 -39.26
CA ILE A 168 -17.08 37.20 -39.12
C ILE A 168 -17.18 38.25 -40.25
N LYS A 169 -16.86 37.84 -41.49
CA LYS A 169 -16.79 38.70 -42.68
C LYS A 169 -18.07 39.49 -42.94
N MET A 170 -19.24 38.95 -42.58
CA MET A 170 -20.51 39.66 -42.79
C MET A 170 -20.74 40.80 -41.78
N LEU A 171 -20.08 40.77 -40.62
CA LEU A 171 -20.07 41.87 -39.64
C LEU A 171 -19.03 42.93 -40.03
N ASN A 172 -17.78 42.52 -40.24
CA ASN A 172 -16.71 43.39 -40.70
C ASN A 172 -15.54 42.58 -41.26
N ASN A 173 -14.90 43.12 -42.29
CA ASN A 173 -13.82 42.44 -42.99
C ASN A 173 -12.52 42.59 -42.17
N GLY A 174 -12.10 41.54 -41.46
CA GLY A 174 -10.79 41.46 -40.79
C GLY A 174 -10.79 41.58 -39.27
N THR A 175 -11.93 41.79 -38.62
CA THR A 175 -12.03 41.69 -37.14
C THR A 175 -12.22 40.24 -36.74
N ALA A 176 -11.35 39.69 -35.89
CA ALA A 176 -11.60 38.41 -35.24
C ALA A 176 -12.44 38.64 -33.97
N PRO A 177 -13.38 37.75 -33.62
CA PRO A 177 -14.16 37.92 -32.41
C PRO A 177 -13.25 37.92 -31.17
N ASP A 178 -13.39 38.95 -30.34
CA ASP A 178 -12.65 39.08 -29.10
C ASP A 178 -13.55 38.69 -27.91
N ASN A 179 -12.91 38.23 -26.83
CA ASN A 179 -13.63 37.87 -25.63
C ASN A 179 -14.16 39.13 -24.92
N VAL A 180 -15.44 39.11 -24.53
CA VAL A 180 -16.14 40.24 -23.91
C VAL A 180 -15.73 40.43 -22.44
N SER A 181 -15.23 39.39 -21.76
CA SER A 181 -14.79 39.47 -20.37
C SER A 181 -13.63 38.51 -20.11
N PRO A 182 -12.53 38.97 -19.47
CA PRO A 182 -11.43 38.08 -19.10
C PRO A 182 -11.79 37.11 -17.96
N ILE A 183 -12.81 37.45 -17.17
CA ILE A 183 -13.37 36.55 -16.16
C ILE A 183 -14.48 35.73 -16.79
N LYS A 184 -14.35 34.41 -16.74
CA LYS A 184 -15.36 33.46 -17.20
C LYS A 184 -16.45 33.33 -16.16
N ASP A 185 -17.70 33.35 -16.60
CA ASP A 185 -18.79 32.95 -15.72
C ASP A 185 -18.82 31.41 -15.67
N VAL A 186 -19.09 30.85 -14.49
CA VAL A 186 -18.96 29.41 -14.22
C VAL A 186 -20.23 28.84 -13.62
N SER A 187 -20.51 27.55 -13.87
CA SER A 187 -21.71 26.85 -13.38
C SER A 187 -21.41 25.39 -13.01
N TYR A 188 -22.27 24.81 -12.17
CA TYR A 188 -22.13 23.47 -11.59
C TYR A 188 -23.17 22.53 -12.19
N MET A 189 -22.94 22.14 -13.44
CA MET A 189 -23.93 21.48 -14.26
C MET A 189 -23.94 19.95 -14.11
N ALA A 190 -25.08 19.35 -14.46
CA ALA A 190 -25.32 17.91 -14.42
C ALA A 190 -25.08 17.26 -13.03
N PRO A 191 -25.70 17.79 -11.95
CA PRO A 191 -25.58 17.17 -10.64
C PRO A 191 -26.13 15.75 -10.64
N ASN A 192 -25.59 14.89 -9.77
CA ASN A 192 -25.92 13.47 -9.64
C ASN A 192 -25.63 12.61 -10.88
N THR A 193 -24.82 13.11 -11.83
CA THR A 193 -24.32 12.33 -12.97
C THR A 193 -22.89 11.82 -12.71
N ALA A 194 -22.35 10.98 -13.60
CA ALA A 194 -21.06 10.34 -13.38
C ALA A 194 -19.90 11.33 -13.34
N THR A 195 -19.07 11.22 -12.30
CA THR A 195 -17.67 11.65 -12.33
C THR A 195 -16.89 10.76 -13.30
N ASN A 196 -15.60 11.06 -13.50
CA ASN A 196 -14.67 10.15 -14.17
C ASN A 196 -13.97 9.17 -13.20
N LEU A 197 -14.46 9.05 -11.96
CA LEU A 197 -13.90 8.15 -10.95
C LEU A 197 -14.75 6.88 -10.84
N GLN A 198 -14.17 5.76 -11.24
CA GLN A 198 -14.69 4.42 -11.07
C GLN A 198 -14.36 3.88 -9.69
N LEU A 199 -15.26 3.08 -9.13
CA LEU A 199 -15.00 2.34 -7.90
C LEU A 199 -14.72 0.87 -8.22
N ASN A 200 -13.63 0.35 -7.67
CA ASN A 200 -13.34 -1.08 -7.68
C ASN A 200 -13.75 -1.67 -6.33
N PRO A 201 -14.67 -2.65 -6.29
CA PRO A 201 -15.11 -3.29 -5.05
C PRO A 201 -13.96 -3.82 -4.19
N ASN A 202 -12.86 -4.28 -4.80
CA ASN A 202 -11.69 -4.81 -4.09
C ASN A 202 -10.88 -3.75 -3.34
N THR A 203 -11.17 -2.46 -3.57
CA THR A 203 -10.51 -1.33 -2.86
C THR A 203 -11.34 -0.80 -1.70
N ILE A 204 -12.61 -1.20 -1.60
CA ILE A 204 -13.56 -0.67 -0.62
C ILE A 204 -13.51 -1.57 0.62
N PRO A 205 -13.37 -1.01 1.84
CA PRO A 205 -13.44 -1.81 3.06
C PRO A 205 -14.78 -2.56 3.15
N PRO A 206 -14.80 -3.83 3.63
CA PRO A 206 -16.01 -4.66 3.64
C PRO A 206 -17.23 -4.00 4.31
N ALA A 207 -17.02 -3.19 5.35
CA ALA A 207 -18.08 -2.44 6.04
C ALA A 207 -18.87 -1.48 5.12
N PHE A 208 -18.26 -1.04 4.02
CA PHE A 208 -18.85 -0.11 3.05
C PHE A 208 -19.32 -0.80 1.76
N ASN A 209 -19.12 -2.11 1.62
CA ASN A 209 -19.56 -2.85 0.43
C ASN A 209 -21.08 -3.17 0.43
N ASN A 210 -21.87 -2.41 1.17
CA ASN A 210 -23.31 -2.56 1.25
C ASN A 210 -24.00 -1.71 0.16
N PRO A 211 -24.94 -2.27 -0.63
CA PRO A 211 -25.67 -1.53 -1.66
C PRO A 211 -26.42 -0.30 -1.14
N THR A 212 -26.77 -0.22 0.15
CA THR A 212 -27.45 0.96 0.72
C THR A 212 -26.53 2.19 0.77
N PHE A 213 -25.26 2.00 1.12
CA PHE A 213 -24.28 3.10 1.21
C PHE A 213 -23.77 3.50 -0.19
N LEU A 214 -23.35 2.51 -0.98
CA LEU A 214 -22.80 2.75 -2.31
C LEU A 214 -23.89 3.09 -3.33
N GLY A 215 -25.12 2.57 -3.20
CA GLY A 215 -26.18 2.81 -4.19
C GLY A 215 -26.63 4.26 -4.27
N SER A 216 -26.62 5.00 -3.16
CA SER A 216 -26.97 6.42 -3.15
C SER A 216 -25.86 7.31 -3.75
N THR A 217 -24.61 6.88 -3.69
CA THR A 217 -23.42 7.63 -4.11
C THR A 217 -22.89 7.24 -5.49
N LEU A 218 -23.45 6.19 -6.12
CA LEU A 218 -22.98 5.65 -7.41
C LEU A 218 -23.97 5.76 -8.56
N VAL A 219 -23.43 5.88 -9.76
CA VAL A 219 -24.17 5.88 -11.02
C VAL A 219 -23.47 4.95 -12.03
N SER A 220 -24.26 4.10 -12.67
CA SER A 220 -23.77 3.20 -13.71
C SER A 220 -23.83 3.88 -15.07
N GLN A 221 -22.71 3.89 -15.78
CA GLN A 221 -22.62 4.45 -17.13
C GLN A 221 -21.67 3.60 -17.97
N ALA A 222 -22.08 3.23 -19.19
CA ALA A 222 -21.26 2.45 -20.13
C ALA A 222 -20.66 1.15 -19.54
N GLY A 223 -21.39 0.46 -18.66
CA GLY A 223 -20.95 -0.81 -18.05
C GLY A 223 -19.97 -0.67 -16.87
N SER A 224 -19.65 0.54 -16.43
CA SER A 224 -18.84 0.80 -15.23
C SER A 224 -19.62 1.61 -14.20
N THR A 225 -19.24 1.46 -12.93
CA THR A 225 -19.86 2.18 -11.81
C THR A 225 -18.98 3.34 -11.39
N TYR A 226 -19.53 4.54 -11.45
CA TYR A 226 -18.85 5.79 -11.13
C TYR A 226 -19.43 6.44 -9.90
N LEU A 227 -18.61 7.22 -9.22
CA LEU A 227 -19.08 8.15 -8.19
C LEU A 227 -19.98 9.22 -8.81
N LYS A 228 -21.08 9.59 -8.13
CA LYS A 228 -21.95 10.71 -8.49
C LYS A 228 -21.24 12.04 -8.24
N GLY A 229 -21.25 12.90 -9.25
CA GLY A 229 -20.71 14.25 -9.18
C GLY A 229 -21.72 15.22 -8.58
N TYR A 230 -21.21 16.26 -7.94
CA TYR A 230 -22.00 17.27 -7.21
C TYR A 230 -23.03 16.69 -6.23
N SER A 231 -22.69 15.53 -5.64
CA SER A 231 -23.47 14.84 -4.61
C SER A 231 -22.57 14.59 -3.41
N PHE A 232 -23.13 14.69 -2.20
CA PHE A 232 -22.38 14.46 -0.97
C PHE A 232 -22.04 12.98 -0.82
N ILE A 233 -20.84 12.72 -0.32
CA ILE A 233 -20.40 11.38 0.06
C ILE A 233 -20.42 11.34 1.59
N ASP A 234 -21.41 10.66 2.17
CA ASP A 234 -21.67 10.67 3.61
C ASP A 234 -21.00 9.47 4.29
N ILE A 235 -19.73 9.59 4.65
CA ILE A 235 -18.94 8.60 5.40
C ILE A 235 -19.13 8.85 6.90
N PRO A 236 -19.62 7.87 7.68
CA PRO A 236 -19.88 8.03 9.11
C PRO A 236 -18.68 8.57 9.88
N SER A 237 -18.94 9.50 10.81
CA SER A 237 -17.95 10.17 11.68
C SER A 237 -16.91 11.07 10.99
N VAL A 238 -16.78 10.98 9.66
CA VAL A 238 -15.80 11.75 8.88
C VAL A 238 -16.48 12.90 8.12
N THR A 239 -17.43 12.58 7.23
CA THR A 239 -18.09 13.54 6.32
C THR A 239 -19.60 13.64 6.51
N ASP A 240 -20.15 12.95 7.51
CA ASP A 240 -21.56 13.00 7.92
C ASP A 240 -22.04 14.35 8.48
N ASN A 241 -21.18 15.37 8.45
CA ASN A 241 -21.45 16.73 8.88
C ASN A 241 -20.96 17.73 7.83
N SER A 242 -21.54 18.93 7.84
CA SER A 242 -21.24 19.98 6.86
C SER A 242 -19.85 20.61 6.96
N SER A 243 -19.03 20.25 7.96
CA SER A 243 -17.71 20.85 8.16
C SER A 243 -16.66 20.29 7.20
N TYR A 244 -16.78 18.99 6.87
CA TYR A 244 -15.83 18.27 6.01
C TYR A 244 -16.55 17.63 4.81
N PRO A 245 -17.14 18.44 3.91
CA PRO A 245 -17.89 17.91 2.78
C PRO A 245 -16.94 17.29 1.75
N LEU A 246 -17.27 16.08 1.28
CA LEU A 246 -16.55 15.42 0.19
C LEU A 246 -17.47 15.25 -1.01
N MET A 247 -17.01 15.71 -2.18
CA MET A 247 -17.81 15.75 -3.40
C MET A 247 -16.90 15.76 -4.64
N GLY A 248 -17.27 14.95 -5.63
CA GLY A 248 -16.60 14.91 -6.94
C GLY A 248 -17.25 15.84 -7.97
N VAL A 249 -16.54 16.12 -9.06
CA VAL A 249 -17.03 16.91 -10.20
C VAL A 249 -17.57 15.97 -11.29
N PRO A 250 -18.81 16.14 -11.77
CA PRO A 250 -19.32 15.34 -12.88
C PRO A 250 -18.61 15.74 -14.17
N LEU A 251 -17.82 14.82 -14.71
CA LEU A 251 -17.07 14.96 -15.96
C LEU A 251 -17.58 14.04 -17.08
N ARG A 252 -18.70 13.33 -16.82
CA ARG A 252 -19.50 12.59 -17.80
C ARG A 252 -18.61 11.75 -18.74
N PRO A 253 -18.01 10.66 -18.24
CA PRO A 253 -17.15 9.79 -19.04
C PRO A 253 -17.85 9.34 -20.32
N MET A 254 -17.08 9.25 -21.40
CA MET A 254 -17.54 8.96 -22.76
C MET A 254 -18.49 10.01 -23.36
N THR A 255 -18.54 11.23 -22.82
CA THR A 255 -19.36 12.32 -23.36
C THR A 255 -18.49 13.47 -23.85
N ASN A 256 -18.75 13.93 -25.08
CA ASN A 256 -18.09 15.10 -25.64
C ASN A 256 -18.47 16.39 -24.90
N PRO A 257 -17.56 17.37 -24.78
CA PRO A 257 -17.98 18.72 -24.41
C PRO A 257 -19.02 19.21 -25.42
N HIS A 258 -20.07 19.86 -24.93
CA HIS A 258 -21.19 20.34 -25.74
C HIS A 258 -21.75 21.64 -25.20
N LEU A 259 -22.47 22.35 -26.06
CA LEU A 259 -23.18 23.56 -25.70
C LEU A 259 -24.37 23.23 -24.81
N VAL A 260 -24.69 24.15 -23.92
CA VAL A 260 -25.80 24.06 -22.97
C VAL A 260 -26.63 25.33 -23.03
N SER A 261 -27.90 25.22 -22.63
CA SER A 261 -28.78 26.38 -22.61
C SER A 261 -28.30 27.41 -21.56
N GLU A 262 -28.40 28.69 -21.89
CA GLU A 262 -28.07 29.76 -20.95
C GLU A 262 -29.00 29.75 -19.73
N TYR A 263 -30.25 29.29 -19.92
CA TYR A 263 -31.20 29.10 -18.83
C TYR A 263 -30.73 28.06 -17.81
N ASP A 264 -30.33 26.86 -18.27
CA ASP A 264 -29.83 25.80 -17.37
C ASP A 264 -28.52 26.20 -16.72
N PHE A 265 -27.64 26.88 -17.46
CA PHE A 265 -26.39 27.42 -16.95
C PHE A 265 -26.65 28.39 -15.78
N GLY A 266 -27.55 29.36 -15.97
CA GLY A 266 -27.90 30.35 -14.94
C GLY A 266 -28.58 29.73 -13.73
N ARG A 267 -29.45 28.73 -13.94
CA ARG A 267 -30.13 28.00 -12.85
C ARG A 267 -29.15 27.22 -11.96
N LEU A 268 -28.09 26.67 -12.54
CA LEU A 268 -27.09 25.83 -11.85
C LEU A 268 -25.81 26.60 -11.46
N LYS A 269 -25.84 27.94 -11.54
CA LYS A 269 -24.75 28.80 -11.12
C LYS A 269 -24.44 28.75 -9.61
N PRO A 270 -25.41 28.63 -8.68
CA PRO A 270 -25.11 28.46 -7.27
C PRO A 270 -24.23 27.23 -7.03
N THR A 271 -23.16 27.39 -6.26
CA THR A 271 -22.28 26.26 -5.91
C THR A 271 -23.03 25.26 -5.02
N PRO A 272 -22.87 23.94 -5.26
CA PRO A 272 -23.43 22.91 -4.38
C PRO A 272 -22.75 22.90 -3.00
N LEU A 273 -21.57 23.53 -2.87
CA LEU A 273 -20.83 23.67 -1.62
C LEU A 273 -20.49 25.15 -1.38
N SER A 274 -21.40 25.87 -0.73
CA SER A 274 -21.22 27.28 -0.42
C SER A 274 -20.13 27.53 0.65
N GLY A 275 -19.31 28.55 0.43
CA GLY A 275 -18.45 29.13 1.47
C GLY A 275 -19.26 29.95 2.46
N ALA A 276 -18.66 30.28 3.61
CA ALA A 276 -19.33 30.96 4.74
C ALA A 276 -19.80 32.41 4.47
N SER A 277 -19.76 32.93 3.23
CA SER A 277 -19.94 34.38 2.99
C SER A 277 -20.63 34.78 1.69
N GLY A 278 -21.47 33.92 1.06
CA GLY A 278 -22.35 34.33 -0.05
C GLY A 278 -21.68 34.83 -1.34
N ALA A 279 -20.37 35.05 -1.35
CA ALA A 279 -19.55 35.20 -2.55
C ALA A 279 -19.36 33.83 -3.21
N VAL A 280 -18.94 33.81 -4.47
CA VAL A 280 -18.53 32.62 -5.25
C VAL A 280 -17.25 32.01 -4.65
N ALA A 281 -17.29 31.65 -3.37
CA ALA A 281 -16.27 30.90 -2.64
C ALA A 281 -16.62 29.42 -2.72
N SER A 282 -16.70 28.90 -3.95
CA SER A 282 -16.96 27.48 -4.17
C SER A 282 -15.80 26.65 -3.65
N ARG A 283 -16.12 25.68 -2.81
CA ARG A 283 -15.17 24.68 -2.29
C ARG A 283 -14.86 23.59 -3.31
N ILE A 284 -15.55 23.60 -4.45
CA ILE A 284 -15.45 22.59 -5.50
C ILE A 284 -15.27 23.24 -6.89
N PRO A 285 -14.52 22.61 -7.80
CA PRO A 285 -14.37 23.15 -9.16
C PRO A 285 -15.67 23.14 -9.97
N PRO A 286 -15.94 24.17 -10.79
CA PRO A 286 -17.01 24.16 -11.77
C PRO A 286 -16.66 23.28 -12.98
N ASN A 287 -17.67 22.82 -13.72
CA ASN A 287 -17.51 22.04 -14.94
C ASN A 287 -18.13 22.69 -16.17
N ALA A 288 -18.76 23.86 -16.04
CA ALA A 288 -19.35 24.58 -17.15
C ALA A 288 -18.90 26.04 -17.18
N PHE A 289 -18.75 26.57 -18.39
CA PHE A 289 -18.17 27.89 -18.65
C PHE A 289 -19.07 28.68 -19.61
N LYS A 290 -19.20 29.97 -19.33
CA LYS A 290 -19.86 30.94 -20.20
C LYS A 290 -18.85 32.02 -20.60
N SER A 291 -18.79 32.26 -21.90
CA SER A 291 -17.97 33.30 -22.52
C SER A 291 -18.82 34.11 -23.48
N GLY A 292 -18.42 35.38 -23.69
CA GLY A 292 -19.00 36.23 -24.72
C GLY A 292 -17.99 36.49 -25.83
N GLY A 293 -18.43 36.46 -27.08
CA GLY A 293 -17.66 36.97 -28.21
C GLY A 293 -18.22 38.31 -28.66
N SER A 294 -17.35 39.22 -29.08
CA SER A 294 -17.77 40.50 -29.66
C SER A 294 -17.07 40.80 -30.97
N GLY A 295 -17.76 41.52 -31.85
CA GLY A 295 -17.22 42.03 -33.11
C GLY A 295 -17.83 43.38 -33.44
N TYR A 296 -17.11 44.18 -34.22
CA TYR A 296 -17.61 45.48 -34.68
C TYR A 296 -18.40 45.30 -35.97
N GLU A 297 -19.56 45.94 -36.05
CA GLU A 297 -20.31 46.07 -37.29
C GLU A 297 -19.70 47.19 -38.15
N SER A 298 -19.40 46.88 -39.41
CA SER A 298 -18.60 47.73 -40.31
C SER A 298 -19.21 49.10 -40.64
N HIS A 299 -20.53 49.27 -40.56
CA HIS A 299 -21.22 50.51 -40.95
C HIS A 299 -21.47 51.46 -39.78
N GLN A 300 -21.97 50.95 -38.65
CA GLN A 300 -22.33 51.75 -37.48
C GLN A 300 -21.20 51.79 -36.44
N GLY A 301 -20.16 50.97 -36.60
CA GLY A 301 -19.11 50.81 -35.59
C GLY A 301 -19.65 50.27 -34.27
N LYS A 302 -20.87 49.72 -34.26
CA LYS A 302 -21.50 49.19 -33.05
C LYS A 302 -20.93 47.83 -32.73
N LEU A 303 -20.72 47.59 -31.44
CA LEU A 303 -20.33 46.30 -30.93
C LEU A 303 -21.53 45.34 -31.00
N ALA A 304 -21.40 44.29 -31.79
CA ALA A 304 -22.28 43.12 -31.72
C ALA A 304 -21.68 42.12 -30.73
N GLY A 305 -22.53 41.51 -29.90
CA GLY A 305 -22.14 40.51 -28.91
C GLY A 305 -22.92 39.23 -29.07
N ALA A 306 -22.26 38.10 -28.79
CA ALA A 306 -22.86 36.79 -28.67
C ALA A 306 -22.39 36.15 -27.38
N THR A 307 -23.23 35.32 -26.76
CA THR A 307 -22.89 34.55 -25.56
C THR A 307 -23.08 33.07 -25.82
N SER A 308 -22.21 32.27 -25.22
CA SER A 308 -22.30 30.82 -25.31
C SER A 308 -21.96 30.18 -23.97
N CYS A 309 -22.63 29.06 -23.68
CA CYS A 309 -22.41 28.25 -22.48
C CYS A 309 -22.04 26.83 -22.92
N ALA A 310 -21.03 26.23 -22.29
CA ALA A 310 -20.55 24.90 -22.63
C ALA A 310 -20.16 24.15 -21.36
N ILE A 311 -20.40 22.84 -21.36
CA ILE A 311 -20.04 21.94 -20.27
C ILE A 311 -18.88 21.04 -20.69
N ALA A 312 -17.94 20.81 -19.75
CA ALA A 312 -16.84 19.90 -19.92
C ALA A 312 -17.33 18.43 -19.95
N GLY A 313 -16.62 17.59 -20.70
CA GLY A 313 -16.91 16.18 -20.82
C GLY A 313 -15.66 15.39 -21.20
N THR A 314 -15.53 14.16 -20.73
CA THR A 314 -14.35 13.32 -20.95
C THR A 314 -14.66 12.24 -21.99
N VAL A 315 -13.91 12.21 -23.09
CA VAL A 315 -14.25 11.44 -24.30
C VAL A 315 -13.43 10.16 -24.48
N ALA A 316 -12.37 10.02 -23.69
CA ALA A 316 -11.42 8.92 -23.80
C ALA A 316 -11.43 8.07 -22.54
N LEU A 317 -11.15 6.76 -22.70
CA LEU A 317 -10.80 5.87 -21.60
C LEU A 317 -9.63 6.43 -20.76
N ALA A 318 -8.69 7.14 -21.40
CA ALA A 318 -7.56 7.79 -20.75
C ALA A 318 -7.95 8.90 -19.74
N GLY A 319 -9.20 9.35 -19.74
CA GLY A 319 -9.72 10.31 -18.76
C GLY A 319 -10.46 9.68 -17.59
N GLN A 320 -10.54 8.35 -17.52
CA GLN A 320 -11.23 7.61 -16.47
C GLN A 320 -10.20 7.06 -15.47
N PHE A 321 -10.53 7.10 -14.19
CA PHE A 321 -9.64 6.64 -13.12
C PHE A 321 -10.36 5.71 -12.18
N THR A 322 -9.63 4.78 -11.56
CA THR A 322 -10.14 3.99 -10.45
C THR A 322 -9.70 4.60 -9.13
N ALA A 323 -10.59 4.66 -8.14
CA ALA A 323 -10.25 5.08 -6.80
C ALA A 323 -9.07 4.25 -6.26
N SER A 324 -8.02 4.93 -5.79
CA SER A 324 -6.77 4.34 -5.33
C SER A 324 -6.02 5.31 -4.42
N ILE A 325 -5.04 4.77 -3.69
CA ILE A 325 -4.04 5.49 -2.91
C ILE A 325 -2.67 5.13 -3.49
N PRO A 326 -2.29 5.63 -4.68
CA PRO A 326 -1.10 5.17 -5.40
C PRO A 326 0.22 5.56 -4.73
N CYS A 327 0.22 6.59 -3.87
CA CYS A 327 1.35 6.84 -2.98
C CYS A 327 1.43 5.83 -1.83
N GLY A 328 0.43 4.98 -1.64
CA GLY A 328 0.31 4.10 -0.49
C GLY A 328 1.52 3.16 -0.35
N PHE A 329 1.97 2.95 0.89
CA PHE A 329 3.00 1.97 1.21
C PHE A 329 2.66 1.19 2.48
N ILE A 330 3.16 -0.04 2.57
CA ILE A 330 3.06 -0.91 3.75
C ILE A 330 4.47 -1.12 4.29
N ALA A 331 4.65 -0.94 5.60
CA ALA A 331 5.90 -1.30 6.27
C ALA A 331 5.80 -2.71 6.84
N VAL A 332 6.77 -3.56 6.54
CA VAL A 332 6.85 -4.95 7.02
C VAL A 332 8.15 -5.13 7.79
N MET A 333 8.06 -5.59 9.03
CA MET A 333 9.18 -5.73 9.94
C MET A 333 9.27 -7.15 10.47
N ASN A 334 10.48 -7.70 10.49
CA ASN A 334 10.74 -8.98 11.12
C ASN A 334 11.70 -8.81 12.29
N GLY A 335 11.19 -8.43 13.44
CA GLY A 335 11.98 -8.09 14.62
C GLY A 335 11.16 -7.32 15.64
N PRO A 336 11.62 -7.27 16.89
CA PRO A 336 10.96 -6.47 17.90
C PRO A 336 11.16 -5.00 17.60
N GLY A 337 10.23 -4.21 18.09
CA GLY A 337 10.25 -2.76 18.01
C GLY A 337 9.08 -2.23 18.80
N GLN A 338 9.03 -0.92 19.01
CA GLN A 338 7.75 -0.32 19.36
C GLN A 338 6.97 -0.11 18.06
N SER A 339 5.71 -0.55 18.04
CA SER A 339 4.78 -0.01 17.06
C SER A 339 4.59 1.46 17.45
N PRO A 340 4.70 2.42 16.53
CA PRO A 340 4.74 3.83 16.86
C PRO A 340 3.35 4.32 17.32
N PHE A 341 2.97 4.00 18.56
CA PHE A 341 1.87 4.63 19.29
C PHE A 341 2.38 5.79 20.15
N SER A 342 3.69 5.84 20.41
CA SER A 342 4.35 6.76 21.34
C SER A 342 5.03 7.94 20.65
N GLY A 343 4.26 8.76 19.91
CA GLY A 343 4.59 10.16 19.52
C GLY A 343 5.89 10.45 18.74
N THR A 344 6.80 9.50 18.59
CA THR A 344 8.14 9.67 18.02
C THR A 344 8.22 9.16 16.57
N GLY A 345 7.21 8.42 16.10
CA GLY A 345 7.04 8.04 14.68
C GLY A 345 8.19 7.23 14.07
N GLN A 346 9.11 6.70 14.87
CA GLN A 346 10.26 5.94 14.36
C GLN A 346 9.92 4.46 14.25
N LEU A 347 10.06 3.91 13.04
CA LEU A 347 10.13 2.46 12.84
C LEU A 347 11.51 1.95 13.22
N ASN A 348 11.66 1.57 14.48
CA ASN A 348 12.86 0.89 14.92
C ASN A 348 12.56 -0.61 14.96
N THR A 349 13.31 -1.39 14.17
CA THR A 349 13.60 -2.76 14.55
C THR A 349 14.77 -2.69 15.52
N GLN A 350 14.68 -3.38 16.65
CA GLN A 350 15.94 -3.68 17.31
C GLN A 350 16.76 -4.53 16.35
N PRO A 351 18.10 -4.39 16.35
CA PRO A 351 18.94 -5.33 15.63
C PRO A 351 18.54 -6.77 16.02
N PRO A 352 18.87 -7.78 15.19
CA PRO A 352 18.86 -9.18 15.62
C PRO A 352 19.36 -9.24 17.07
N ALA A 353 18.73 -10.01 17.96
CA ALA A 353 19.18 -10.07 19.35
C ALA A 353 20.70 -10.16 19.34
N ALA A 354 21.35 -9.18 19.96
CA ALA A 354 22.80 -9.16 20.02
C ALA A 354 23.22 -10.56 20.48
N GLY A 355 24.06 -11.21 19.66
CA GLY A 355 24.50 -12.56 19.93
C GLY A 355 25.02 -12.68 21.36
N LEU A 356 24.85 -13.85 21.96
CA LEU A 356 25.30 -14.14 23.33
C LEU A 356 26.68 -13.50 23.57
N ASN A 357 26.72 -12.53 24.49
CA ASN A 357 27.94 -11.81 24.82
C ASN A 357 28.92 -12.83 25.42
N ALA A 358 30.19 -12.79 25.02
CA ALA A 358 31.23 -13.71 25.50
C ALA A 358 31.30 -13.84 27.04
N ASN A 359 30.85 -12.83 27.79
CA ASN A 359 30.84 -12.85 29.26
C ASN A 359 29.84 -13.82 29.90
N GLY A 360 28.81 -14.27 29.16
CA GLY A 360 27.90 -15.35 29.60
C GLY A 360 28.53 -16.75 29.50
N TYR A 361 29.63 -16.88 28.74
CA TYR A 361 30.48 -18.05 28.73
C TYR A 361 31.48 -17.89 29.86
N GLY A 362 31.22 -18.51 31.01
CA GLY A 362 32.05 -18.39 32.20
C GLY A 362 33.53 -18.72 31.91
N GLY A 363 34.34 -17.69 31.67
CA GLY A 363 35.80 -17.62 31.85
C GLY A 363 36.72 -18.62 31.13
N GLY A 364 36.21 -19.66 30.48
CA GLY A 364 36.97 -20.55 29.62
C GLY A 364 36.51 -20.35 28.19
N GLY A 365 37.43 -20.32 27.22
CA GLY A 365 37.11 -20.21 25.79
C GLY A 365 36.34 -21.42 25.24
N ARG A 366 35.12 -21.65 25.74
CA ARG A 366 34.27 -22.79 25.46
C ARG A 366 33.08 -22.33 24.64
N ASP A 367 33.03 -22.84 23.42
CA ASP A 367 31.91 -22.74 22.50
C ASP A 367 30.82 -23.74 22.94
N ILE A 368 29.54 -23.41 22.75
CA ILE A 368 28.42 -24.35 22.94
C ILE A 368 28.62 -25.63 22.12
N PHE A 369 29.29 -25.51 20.97
CA PHE A 369 29.65 -26.63 20.10
C PHE A 369 30.95 -27.32 20.53
N ALA A 370 31.77 -26.67 21.37
CA ALA A 370 32.88 -27.33 22.03
C ALA A 370 32.39 -28.28 23.13
N ASP A 371 31.31 -27.97 23.83
CA ASP A 371 31.03 -28.71 25.05
C ASP A 371 30.26 -30.04 24.79
N VAL A 372 29.31 -30.10 23.85
CA VAL A 372 28.54 -31.34 23.54
C VAL A 372 29.35 -32.37 22.73
N LEU A 373 30.27 -31.90 21.87
CA LEU A 373 31.09 -32.76 20.99
C LEU A 373 32.55 -32.92 21.43
N MET A 374 33.06 -32.15 22.41
CA MET A 374 34.50 -32.16 22.73
C MET A 374 34.89 -32.65 24.12
N TYR A 375 33.96 -32.78 25.08
CA TYR A 375 34.32 -33.34 26.41
C TYR A 375 34.00 -34.82 26.57
N ASN A 376 33.05 -35.34 25.79
CA ASN A 376 32.74 -36.77 25.75
C ASN A 376 32.81 -37.26 24.31
N THR A 377 33.41 -38.43 24.09
CA THR A 377 33.37 -39.10 22.78
C THR A 377 31.93 -39.53 22.53
N VAL A 378 31.27 -38.93 21.55
CA VAL A 378 29.93 -39.35 21.12
C VAL A 378 30.08 -40.24 19.90
N TYR A 379 29.52 -41.43 19.95
CA TYR A 379 29.55 -42.39 18.87
C TYR A 379 28.27 -42.25 18.06
N VAL A 380 28.40 -42.00 16.76
CA VAL A 380 27.28 -41.88 15.83
C VAL A 380 27.31 -42.98 14.80
N THR A 381 26.13 -43.44 14.40
CA THR A 381 25.95 -44.36 13.28
C THR A 381 25.62 -43.58 11.99
N ALA A 382 25.74 -44.20 10.83
CA ALA A 382 25.32 -43.63 9.54
C ALA A 382 23.80 -43.35 9.49
N ASN A 383 23.02 -44.03 10.34
CA ASN A 383 21.58 -43.79 10.52
C ASN A 383 21.24 -42.74 11.60
N GLY A 384 22.24 -42.05 12.15
CA GLY A 384 22.04 -40.98 13.13
C GLY A 384 21.81 -41.42 14.59
N ALA A 385 21.91 -42.72 14.90
CA ALA A 385 21.85 -43.17 16.29
C ALA A 385 23.10 -42.71 17.04
N MET A 386 22.95 -42.21 18.27
CA MET A 386 24.06 -41.66 19.05
C MET A 386 24.18 -42.32 20.44
N SER A 387 25.41 -42.49 20.93
CA SER A 387 25.66 -42.83 22.33
C SER A 387 27.01 -42.29 22.81
N GLN A 388 27.09 -41.85 24.05
CA GLN A 388 28.32 -41.58 24.80
C GLN A 388 29.07 -42.87 25.16
N ASN A 389 28.41 -44.03 25.08
CA ASN A 389 29.00 -45.34 25.30
C ASN A 389 28.86 -46.21 24.03
N PRO A 390 29.97 -46.51 23.32
CA PRO A 390 29.90 -47.29 22.08
C PRO A 390 29.33 -48.69 22.31
N GLN A 391 29.47 -49.22 23.53
CA GLN A 391 28.95 -50.53 23.90
C GLN A 391 27.43 -50.60 23.73
N LYS A 392 26.70 -49.49 23.89
CA LYS A 392 25.24 -49.47 23.70
C LYS A 392 24.83 -49.68 22.25
N ILE A 393 25.61 -49.16 21.31
CA ILE A 393 25.42 -49.41 19.87
C ILE A 393 25.81 -50.86 19.55
N VAL A 394 26.90 -51.37 20.13
CA VAL A 394 27.35 -52.76 19.96
C VAL A 394 26.33 -53.77 20.52
N ASP A 395 25.74 -53.51 21.68
CA ASP A 395 24.72 -54.37 22.29
C ASP A 395 23.49 -54.51 21.37
N ILE A 396 23.10 -53.42 20.69
CA ILE A 396 22.02 -53.44 19.69
C ILE A 396 22.43 -54.23 18.44
N GLN A 397 23.67 -54.08 17.98
CA GLN A 397 24.19 -54.81 16.83
C GLN A 397 24.25 -56.32 17.07
N ASP A 398 24.74 -56.73 18.23
CA ASP A 398 24.86 -58.13 18.59
C ASP A 398 23.49 -58.77 18.79
N TRP A 399 22.55 -58.03 19.37
CA TRP A 399 21.16 -58.46 19.42
C TRP A 399 20.58 -58.67 18.01
N LYS A 400 20.81 -57.75 17.07
CA LYS A 400 20.35 -57.89 15.68
C LYS A 400 21.01 -59.07 14.96
N LYS A 401 22.31 -59.30 15.15
CA LYS A 401 22.99 -60.48 14.61
C LYS A 401 22.35 -61.78 15.12
N ALA A 402 22.03 -61.83 16.41
CA ALA A 402 21.35 -62.99 17.00
C ALA A 402 19.96 -63.22 16.40
N GLN A 403 19.17 -62.15 16.17
CA GLN A 403 17.87 -62.27 15.52
C GLN A 403 17.97 -62.72 14.06
N ILE A 404 18.96 -62.20 13.31
CA ILE A 404 19.21 -62.64 11.94
C ILE A 404 19.59 -64.13 11.91
N ALA A 405 20.46 -64.58 12.81
CA ALA A 405 20.83 -66.00 12.92
C ALA A 405 19.65 -66.89 13.32
N ALA A 406 18.70 -66.37 14.09
CA ALA A 406 17.46 -67.04 14.45
C ALA A 406 16.36 -66.98 13.36
N GLY A 407 16.62 -66.34 12.21
CA GLY A 407 15.66 -66.21 11.11
C GLY A 407 14.61 -65.09 11.29
N ASN A 408 14.83 -64.16 12.22
CA ASN A 408 13.90 -63.09 12.58
C ASN A 408 14.46 -61.67 12.34
N PRO A 409 14.87 -61.30 11.10
CA PRO A 409 15.59 -60.05 10.84
C PRO A 409 14.79 -58.76 11.08
N THR A 410 13.46 -58.85 11.21
CA THR A 410 12.55 -57.71 11.37
C THR A 410 12.06 -57.52 12.80
N THR A 411 12.54 -58.32 13.76
CA THR A 411 12.17 -58.14 15.16
C THR A 411 12.67 -56.78 15.64
N PRO A 412 11.84 -55.96 16.31
CA PRO A 412 12.29 -54.71 16.92
C PRO A 412 13.26 -54.95 18.06
N VAL A 413 14.26 -54.09 18.19
CA VAL A 413 15.24 -54.09 19.27
C VAL A 413 14.50 -53.99 20.62
N PRO A 414 14.87 -54.76 21.66
CA PRO A 414 14.26 -54.65 22.96
C PRO A 414 14.35 -53.23 23.51
N ALA A 415 13.25 -52.74 24.10
CA ALA A 415 13.17 -51.36 24.61
C ALA A 415 14.31 -51.03 25.56
N ASN A 416 14.76 -51.97 26.40
CA ASN A 416 15.87 -51.77 27.32
C ASN A 416 17.24 -51.56 26.62
N LEU A 417 17.43 -52.08 25.41
CA LEU A 417 18.62 -51.82 24.59
C LEU A 417 18.48 -50.49 23.86
N ALA A 418 17.30 -50.20 23.32
CA ALA A 418 16.99 -48.91 22.71
C ALA A 418 17.15 -47.76 23.71
N ASP A 419 16.66 -47.92 24.94
CA ASP A 419 16.74 -46.95 26.04
C ASP A 419 18.18 -46.63 26.46
N GLY A 420 19.12 -47.53 26.14
CA GLY A 420 20.54 -47.37 26.37
C GLY A 420 21.25 -46.44 25.38
N LEU A 421 20.63 -46.07 24.25
CA LEU A 421 21.15 -45.02 23.37
C LEU A 421 21.02 -43.65 24.04
N ASP A 422 21.95 -42.75 23.74
CA ASP A 422 21.84 -41.35 24.14
C ASP A 422 21.03 -40.58 23.08
N GLY A 423 20.37 -39.50 23.48
CA GLY A 423 19.37 -38.83 22.64
C GLY A 423 17.95 -39.09 23.13
N PRO A 424 16.92 -38.59 22.44
CA PRO A 424 15.57 -38.56 22.95
C PRO A 424 14.81 -39.82 22.49
N SER A 425 13.60 -39.98 23.01
CA SER A 425 12.65 -40.93 22.43
C SER A 425 12.07 -40.42 21.10
N PRO A 426 11.73 -41.32 20.14
CA PRO A 426 11.74 -42.77 20.28
C PRO A 426 13.08 -43.39 19.84
N LYS A 427 13.92 -43.74 20.83
CA LYS A 427 15.20 -44.42 20.65
C LYS A 427 15.05 -45.75 19.90
N GLN A 428 13.85 -46.32 19.96
CA GLN A 428 13.46 -47.55 19.29
C GLN A 428 13.69 -47.52 17.77
N ALA A 429 13.28 -46.46 17.08
CA ALA A 429 13.44 -46.39 15.62
C ALA A 429 14.91 -46.29 15.20
N PHE A 430 15.71 -45.54 15.96
CA PHE A 430 17.15 -45.44 15.75
C PHE A 430 17.84 -46.76 16.03
N ALA A 431 17.52 -47.40 17.16
CA ALA A 431 17.99 -48.74 17.50
C ALA A 431 17.63 -49.76 16.40
N ASP A 432 16.40 -49.71 15.89
CA ASP A 432 15.90 -50.54 14.78
C ASP A 432 16.54 -50.20 13.43
N GLY A 433 17.12 -49.01 13.27
CA GLY A 433 17.91 -48.59 12.10
C GLY A 433 19.38 -49.05 12.10
N ILE A 434 19.99 -49.25 13.28
CA ILE A 434 21.41 -49.64 13.41
C ILE A 434 21.70 -50.92 12.63
N GLN A 435 22.60 -50.90 11.64
CA GLN A 435 22.90 -52.12 10.89
C GLN A 435 23.73 -53.08 11.77
N PRO A 436 23.52 -54.41 11.67
CA PRO A 436 24.23 -55.39 12.51
C PRO A 436 25.75 -55.29 12.39
N ASN A 437 26.27 -54.78 11.26
CA ASN A 437 27.70 -54.66 10.99
C ASN A 437 28.15 -53.20 10.86
N GLU A 438 27.34 -52.26 11.34
CA GLU A 438 27.70 -50.83 11.31
C GLU A 438 28.87 -50.56 12.24
N THR A 439 29.79 -49.67 11.87
CA THR A 439 30.86 -49.26 12.80
C THR A 439 30.50 -47.89 13.37
N PRO A 440 30.18 -47.78 14.68
CA PRO A 440 29.95 -46.49 15.31
C PRO A 440 31.18 -45.61 15.16
N SER A 441 30.97 -44.42 14.63
CA SER A 441 32.00 -43.42 14.42
C SER A 441 32.07 -42.51 15.63
N ALA A 442 33.22 -42.47 16.30
CA ALA A 442 33.48 -41.47 17.34
C ALA A 442 33.52 -40.08 16.68
N CYS A 443 32.62 -39.18 17.03
CA CYS A 443 32.75 -37.76 16.78
C CYS A 443 33.43 -37.10 17.99
N THR A 444 34.49 -36.36 17.69
CA THR A 444 35.27 -35.58 18.66
C THR A 444 35.57 -34.21 18.04
N ASN A 445 36.21 -33.35 18.82
CA ASN A 445 36.77 -32.09 18.32
C ASN A 445 37.90 -32.23 17.31
N THR A 446 38.47 -33.42 17.18
CA THR A 446 39.66 -33.67 16.34
C THR A 446 39.35 -34.43 15.06
N ASN A 447 38.07 -34.69 14.76
CA ASN A 447 37.68 -35.31 13.50
C ASN A 447 36.37 -34.79 12.90
N SER A 448 35.92 -33.63 13.35
CA SER A 448 34.68 -33.00 12.91
C SER A 448 34.92 -31.87 11.89
N SER A 449 36.17 -31.65 11.47
CA SER A 449 36.54 -30.73 10.39
C SER A 449 37.35 -31.40 9.27
N ALA A 450 37.16 -30.92 8.04
CA ALA A 450 37.90 -31.37 6.85
C ALA A 450 39.38 -30.96 6.96
N GLY A 451 40.22 -31.89 7.41
CA GLY A 451 41.67 -31.69 7.60
C GLY A 451 42.21 -32.17 8.94
N GLU A 452 41.34 -32.53 9.88
CA GLU A 452 41.79 -33.04 11.18
C GLU A 452 42.16 -34.54 11.12
N PRO A 453 43.15 -35.00 11.92
CA PRO A 453 43.51 -36.41 11.99
C PRO A 453 42.34 -37.28 12.44
N GLY A 454 41.86 -38.16 11.56
CA GLY A 454 40.72 -39.04 11.84
C GLY A 454 39.37 -38.53 11.33
N TYR A 455 39.38 -37.49 10.47
CA TYR A 455 38.23 -36.94 9.73
C TYR A 455 37.09 -37.95 9.51
N ASN A 456 35.89 -37.57 9.95
CA ASN A 456 34.69 -38.33 9.69
C ASN A 456 33.65 -37.48 8.93
N PRO A 457 33.29 -37.85 7.69
CA PRO A 457 32.38 -37.06 6.86
C PRO A 457 30.98 -36.91 7.48
N THR A 458 30.52 -37.87 8.29
CA THR A 458 29.23 -37.78 8.99
C THR A 458 29.26 -36.71 10.08
N CYS A 459 30.34 -36.65 10.87
CA CYS A 459 30.52 -35.61 11.89
C CYS A 459 30.62 -34.21 11.24
N VAL A 460 31.33 -34.12 10.11
CA VAL A 460 31.53 -32.87 9.35
C VAL A 460 30.24 -32.39 8.69
N ASN A 461 29.42 -33.27 8.11
CA ASN A 461 28.17 -32.88 7.45
C ASN A 461 27.16 -32.28 8.45
N ASN A 462 27.09 -32.83 9.66
CA ASN A 462 26.26 -32.29 10.73
C ASN A 462 26.78 -30.93 11.20
N LEU A 463 28.08 -30.79 11.47
CA LEU A 463 28.68 -29.52 11.88
C LEU A 463 28.59 -28.45 10.78
N THR A 464 28.80 -28.83 9.52
CA THR A 464 28.71 -27.92 8.35
C THR A 464 27.29 -27.41 8.16
N SER A 465 26.28 -28.25 8.36
CA SER A 465 24.86 -27.85 8.30
C SER A 465 24.52 -26.83 9.40
N MET A 466 25.10 -26.99 10.60
CA MET A 466 24.94 -26.02 11.70
C MET A 466 25.69 -24.70 11.44
N ALA A 467 26.95 -24.78 11.00
CA ALA A 467 27.80 -23.62 10.72
C ALA A 467 27.28 -22.78 9.54
N THR A 468 26.63 -23.41 8.57
CA THR A 468 26.00 -22.71 7.42
C THR A 468 24.81 -21.84 7.86
N VAL A 469 24.11 -22.22 8.92
CA VAL A 469 22.91 -21.52 9.40
C VAL A 469 23.25 -20.42 10.42
N TYR A 470 24.24 -20.65 11.27
CA TYR A 470 24.59 -19.72 12.36
C TYR A 470 25.90 -18.94 12.17
N GLY A 471 26.58 -19.15 11.04
CA GLY A 471 27.83 -18.47 10.69
C GLY A 471 29.07 -19.31 11.06
N THR A 472 30.09 -19.24 10.20
CA THR A 472 31.28 -20.10 10.22
C THR A 472 32.43 -19.60 11.11
N ASN A 473 32.37 -18.39 11.67
CA ASN A 473 33.39 -17.90 12.58
C ASN A 473 33.08 -18.29 14.02
N LEU A 474 33.15 -19.59 14.31
CA LEU A 474 33.33 -20.03 15.68
C LEU A 474 34.69 -19.48 16.13
N PRO A 475 34.77 -18.73 17.24
CA PRO A 475 36.03 -18.12 17.66
C PRO A 475 37.01 -19.22 18.02
N SER A 476 37.91 -19.54 17.10
CA SER A 476 39.11 -20.30 17.39
C SER A 476 39.93 -19.47 18.38
N GLN A 477 39.84 -19.84 19.66
CA GLN A 477 40.70 -19.34 20.73
C GLN A 477 40.66 -17.80 20.94
N GLY A 478 39.73 -17.33 21.77
CA GLY A 478 39.90 -16.08 22.52
C GLY A 478 39.51 -14.77 21.84
N GLY A 479 38.93 -14.79 20.64
CA GLY A 479 38.26 -13.62 20.05
C GLY A 479 36.78 -13.57 20.44
N ALA A 480 36.24 -12.41 20.79
CA ALA A 480 34.82 -12.22 21.10
C ALA A 480 33.93 -12.42 19.85
N GLY A 481 33.61 -13.67 19.52
CA GLY A 481 32.65 -14.01 18.46
C GLY A 481 31.21 -13.89 18.97
N GLN A 482 30.38 -13.10 18.30
CA GLN A 482 28.93 -13.02 18.54
C GLN A 482 28.21 -14.01 17.60
N LEU A 483 27.43 -14.94 18.15
CA LEU A 483 26.48 -15.74 17.36
C LEU A 483 25.33 -14.83 16.91
N ASN A 484 25.41 -14.31 15.69
CA ASN A 484 24.40 -13.43 15.13
C ASN A 484 23.31 -14.21 14.40
N GLY A 485 22.08 -13.68 14.38
CA GLY A 485 20.99 -14.26 13.59
C GLY A 485 20.20 -15.39 14.27
N LEU A 486 20.32 -15.56 15.58
CA LEU A 486 19.48 -16.48 16.37
C LEU A 486 18.13 -15.83 16.70
N MET A 487 17.04 -16.57 16.54
CA MET A 487 15.77 -16.22 17.19
C MET A 487 15.95 -16.22 18.71
N ALA A 488 15.09 -15.54 19.45
CA ALA A 488 15.13 -15.47 20.90
C ALA A 488 15.05 -16.89 21.48
N LEU A 489 14.14 -17.70 20.94
CA LEU A 489 14.01 -19.12 21.27
C LEU A 489 15.32 -19.90 21.03
N GLU A 490 15.96 -19.70 19.87
CA GLU A 490 17.22 -20.37 19.52
C GLU A 490 18.36 -19.92 20.44
N ARG A 491 18.38 -18.64 20.83
CA ARG A 491 19.33 -18.07 21.79
C ARG A 491 19.18 -18.72 23.18
N GLU A 492 17.96 -18.88 23.66
CA GLU A 492 17.73 -19.51 24.97
C GLU A 492 18.13 -20.97 24.97
N LYS A 493 17.78 -21.70 23.91
CA LYS A 493 18.23 -23.07 23.71
C LYS A 493 19.77 -23.15 23.74
N ALA A 494 20.44 -22.21 23.08
CA ALA A 494 21.89 -22.14 23.09
C ALA A 494 22.45 -21.90 24.51
N GLY A 495 21.84 -21.02 25.29
CA GLY A 495 22.19 -20.76 26.68
C GLY A 495 22.08 -21.99 27.59
N VAL A 496 21.04 -22.82 27.40
CA VAL A 496 20.81 -24.03 28.22
C VAL A 496 21.73 -25.20 27.87
N ILE A 497 22.11 -25.34 26.61
CA ILE A 497 23.00 -26.44 26.17
C ILE A 497 24.45 -26.19 26.64
N ASN A 498 24.89 -24.94 26.65
CA ASN A 498 26.27 -24.55 26.94
C ASN A 498 26.84 -25.09 28.28
N PRO A 499 26.17 -24.99 29.44
CA PRO A 499 26.73 -25.44 30.73
C PRO A 499 26.65 -26.95 31.00
N ARG A 500 25.87 -27.73 30.23
CA ARG A 500 25.61 -29.15 30.53
C ARG A 500 26.88 -30.02 30.63
N PRO A 501 27.90 -29.84 29.80
CA PRO A 501 29.08 -30.71 29.81
C PRO A 501 29.99 -30.51 31.03
N GLY A 502 29.79 -29.41 31.78
CA GLY A 502 30.41 -29.20 33.09
C GLY A 502 29.66 -29.83 34.28
N GLY A 503 28.52 -30.51 34.06
CA GLY A 503 27.69 -31.08 35.13
C GLY A 503 26.99 -30.06 36.03
N GLY A 504 27.01 -28.77 35.66
CA GLY A 504 26.33 -27.70 36.38
C GLY A 504 24.86 -27.57 35.97
N PRO A 505 23.99 -26.99 36.84
CA PRO A 505 22.64 -26.63 36.44
C PRO A 505 22.69 -25.59 35.31
N ALA A 506 21.88 -25.80 34.27
CA ALA A 506 21.70 -24.77 33.25
C ALA A 506 20.88 -23.62 33.85
N VAL A 507 21.55 -22.50 34.12
CA VAL A 507 20.91 -21.26 34.59
C VAL A 507 21.16 -20.18 33.57
N ILE A 508 20.11 -19.60 33.00
CA ILE A 508 20.19 -18.44 32.14
C ILE A 508 19.99 -17.20 33.01
N ASN A 509 21.06 -16.44 33.23
CA ASN A 509 21.01 -15.24 34.08
C ASN A 509 20.63 -13.96 33.30
N ASP A 510 20.56 -14.05 31.97
CA ASP A 510 20.47 -12.87 31.09
C ASP A 510 19.04 -12.56 30.61
N LEU A 511 18.05 -13.37 30.98
CA LEU A 511 16.65 -13.11 30.66
C LEU A 511 15.93 -12.43 31.83
N PRO A 512 15.35 -11.25 31.62
CA PRO A 512 14.56 -10.60 32.66
C PRO A 512 13.32 -11.45 32.98
N ALA A 513 13.10 -11.69 34.28
CA ALA A 513 12.06 -12.56 34.82
C ALA A 513 10.59 -12.10 34.59
N SER A 514 10.36 -11.05 33.80
CA SER A 514 9.03 -10.47 33.59
C SER A 514 8.50 -10.66 32.16
N ALA A 515 7.20 -10.89 32.04
CA ALA A 515 6.47 -10.96 30.76
C ALA A 515 6.58 -9.68 29.90
N SER A 516 7.03 -8.56 30.48
CA SER A 516 7.27 -7.29 29.80
C SER A 516 8.74 -7.06 29.40
N GLY A 517 9.68 -7.89 29.85
CA GLY A 517 11.12 -7.73 29.61
C GLY A 517 11.74 -8.72 28.62
N GLY A 518 11.02 -9.78 28.22
CA GLY A 518 11.58 -10.88 27.43
C GLY A 518 12.41 -10.43 26.22
N VAL A 519 13.47 -11.19 25.92
CA VAL A 519 14.28 -10.94 24.73
C VAL A 519 13.43 -11.32 23.53
N CYS A 520 13.22 -10.36 22.65
CA CYS A 520 12.51 -10.56 21.41
C CYS A 520 13.46 -10.41 20.22
N THR A 521 13.13 -11.08 19.14
CA THR A 521 13.86 -11.15 17.87
C THR A 521 12.84 -11.19 16.73
N GLY A 522 13.29 -11.35 15.48
CA GLY A 522 12.38 -11.70 14.39
C GLY A 522 12.10 -13.21 14.35
N LEU A 523 11.19 -13.59 13.46
CA LEU A 523 10.82 -14.96 13.18
C LEU A 523 11.66 -15.54 12.02
N LYS A 524 11.92 -16.84 12.14
CA LYS A 524 12.31 -17.74 11.06
C LYS A 524 11.19 -18.74 10.85
N TYR A 525 11.24 -19.45 9.73
CA TYR A 525 10.27 -20.50 9.42
C TYR A 525 10.97 -21.86 9.45
N PHE A 526 10.36 -22.84 10.12
CA PHE A 526 10.80 -24.23 10.04
C PHE A 526 9.97 -25.00 9.02
N PRO A 527 10.57 -25.95 8.28
CA PRO A 527 9.80 -26.83 7.40
C PRO A 527 8.71 -27.57 8.19
N THR A 528 7.49 -27.65 7.66
CA THR A 528 6.35 -28.28 8.34
C THR A 528 6.41 -29.82 8.38
N ALA A 529 7.34 -30.42 7.66
CA ALA A 529 7.55 -31.86 7.62
C ALA A 529 9.00 -32.16 8.04
N ILE A 530 9.25 -32.11 9.35
CA ILE A 530 10.48 -32.66 9.93
C ILE A 530 10.11 -34.04 10.44
N GLY A 531 10.50 -35.06 9.69
CA GLY A 531 10.42 -36.45 10.12
C GLY A 531 11.36 -36.72 11.30
N PRO A 532 11.08 -37.73 12.14
CA PRO A 532 11.96 -38.12 13.25
C PRO A 532 13.40 -38.43 12.82
N ASN A 533 13.61 -38.78 11.54
CA ASN A 533 14.90 -39.19 10.95
C ASN A 533 15.53 -38.11 10.07
N ASP A 534 14.90 -36.94 9.89
CA ASP A 534 15.49 -35.87 9.09
C ASP A 534 16.69 -35.26 9.82
N PRO A 535 17.68 -34.65 9.14
CA PRO A 535 18.75 -33.90 9.81
C PRO A 535 18.17 -32.76 10.67
N ILE A 536 18.89 -32.28 11.69
CA ILE A 536 18.48 -31.10 12.48
C ILE A 536 18.17 -29.96 11.51
N GLN A 537 16.90 -29.62 11.37
CA GLN A 537 16.46 -28.51 10.55
C GLN A 537 16.51 -27.24 11.38
N PHE A 538 17.19 -26.23 10.87
CA PHE A 538 17.21 -24.91 11.48
C PHE A 538 16.21 -23.99 10.81
N GLY A 539 15.83 -22.92 11.52
CA GLY A 539 14.95 -21.90 10.98
C GLY A 539 15.57 -21.32 9.70
N GLN A 540 14.79 -21.30 8.63
CA GLN A 540 15.16 -20.68 7.36
C GLN A 540 14.57 -19.27 7.27
N VAL A 541 15.15 -18.45 6.40
CA VAL A 541 14.58 -17.14 6.08
C VAL A 541 13.22 -17.35 5.43
N GLY A 542 12.16 -16.97 6.14
CA GLY A 542 10.80 -16.99 5.60
C GLY A 542 10.57 -15.88 4.59
N THR A 543 9.57 -16.08 3.74
CA THR A 543 8.98 -14.99 2.95
C THR A 543 7.91 -14.28 3.79
N ILE A 544 7.50 -13.07 3.39
CA ILE A 544 6.39 -12.36 4.06
C ILE A 544 5.15 -13.26 4.16
N GLY A 545 4.83 -13.95 3.06
CA GLY A 545 3.72 -14.89 2.96
C GLY A 545 3.90 -16.10 3.87
N SER A 546 5.06 -16.77 3.84
CA SER A 546 5.26 -17.97 4.67
C SER A 546 5.25 -17.65 6.17
N LEU A 547 5.78 -16.49 6.57
CA LEU A 547 5.73 -16.00 7.96
C LEU A 547 4.33 -15.53 8.36
N LEU A 548 3.48 -15.12 7.42
CA LEU A 548 2.09 -14.77 7.71
C LEU A 548 1.26 -16.04 7.86
N THR A 549 1.25 -16.89 6.82
CA THR A 549 0.38 -18.07 6.75
C THR A 549 0.72 -19.14 7.78
N SER A 550 1.94 -19.15 8.33
CA SER A 550 2.31 -20.14 9.35
C SER A 550 1.60 -19.90 10.70
N PHE A 551 1.02 -18.72 10.93
CA PHE A 551 0.08 -18.51 12.04
C PHE A 551 -1.27 -19.21 11.84
N SER A 552 -1.66 -19.57 10.62
CA SER A 552 -2.90 -20.33 10.38
C SER A 552 -2.85 -21.76 10.94
N GLN A 553 -1.65 -22.28 11.20
CA GLN A 553 -1.44 -23.63 11.74
C GLN A 553 -1.80 -23.72 13.24
N TYR A 554 -1.91 -22.58 13.94
CA TYR A 554 -2.37 -22.53 15.31
C TYR A 554 -3.85 -22.12 15.31
N PRO A 555 -4.78 -22.96 15.80
CA PRO A 555 -6.22 -22.69 15.76
C PRO A 555 -6.62 -21.33 16.37
N GLN A 556 -5.87 -20.86 17.36
CA GLN A 556 -6.16 -19.63 18.11
C GLN A 556 -5.73 -18.37 17.37
N THR A 557 -4.72 -18.45 16.50
CA THR A 557 -4.27 -17.32 15.68
C THR A 557 -4.84 -17.33 14.28
N ALA A 558 -5.42 -18.45 13.81
CA ALA A 558 -5.94 -18.58 12.45
C ALA A 558 -6.97 -17.51 12.05
N SER A 559 -7.85 -17.11 12.98
CA SER A 559 -8.82 -16.04 12.72
C SER A 559 -8.15 -14.67 12.54
N ALA A 560 -7.22 -14.32 13.42
CA ALA A 560 -6.48 -13.06 13.36
C ALA A 560 -5.55 -13.02 12.13
N GLU A 561 -4.87 -14.12 11.81
CA GLU A 561 -4.05 -14.25 10.60
C GLU A 561 -4.88 -14.03 9.33
N SER A 562 -6.03 -14.70 9.21
CA SER A 562 -6.94 -14.54 8.07
C SER A 562 -7.46 -13.10 7.92
N GLN A 563 -7.75 -12.43 9.05
CA GLN A 563 -8.11 -11.01 9.07
C GLN A 563 -6.95 -10.13 8.59
N ILE A 564 -5.74 -10.36 9.09
CA ILE A 564 -4.54 -9.59 8.71
C ILE A 564 -4.23 -9.80 7.22
N TYR A 565 -4.28 -11.03 6.73
CA TYR A 565 -4.08 -11.34 5.31
C TYR A 565 -5.11 -10.62 4.42
N SER A 566 -6.38 -10.64 4.83
CA SER A 566 -7.46 -9.98 4.10
C SER A 566 -7.30 -8.45 4.07
N ILE A 567 -6.92 -7.85 5.21
CA ILE A 567 -6.66 -6.40 5.29
C ILE A 567 -5.44 -6.03 4.45
N MET A 568 -4.33 -6.76 4.56
CA MET A 568 -3.13 -6.52 3.76
C MET A 568 -3.44 -6.60 2.25
N THR A 569 -4.24 -7.59 1.83
CA THR A 569 -4.71 -7.75 0.45
C THR A 569 -5.56 -6.55 0.00
N LEU A 570 -6.52 -6.11 0.83
CA LEU A 570 -7.31 -4.90 0.58
C LEU A 570 -6.41 -3.67 0.42
N LYS A 571 -5.42 -3.49 1.30
CA LYS A 571 -4.47 -2.38 1.24
C LYS A 571 -3.61 -2.40 -0.04
N LEU A 572 -3.17 -3.57 -0.47
CA LEU A 572 -2.46 -3.72 -1.76
C LEU A 572 -3.37 -3.34 -2.93
N HIS A 573 -4.65 -3.73 -2.91
CA HIS A 573 -5.62 -3.27 -3.92
C HIS A 573 -5.87 -1.76 -3.84
N GLN A 574 -5.89 -1.16 -2.66
CA GLN A 574 -6.00 0.31 -2.53
C GLN A 574 -4.80 1.01 -3.17
N ILE A 575 -3.58 0.46 -3.06
CA ILE A 575 -2.39 0.99 -3.75
C ILE A 575 -2.51 0.80 -5.27
N LYS A 576 -2.83 -0.42 -5.71
CA LYS A 576 -2.99 -0.80 -7.12
C LYS A 576 -4.31 -1.55 -7.32
N PRO A 577 -5.39 -0.88 -7.75
CA PRO A 577 -6.71 -1.51 -7.88
C PRO A 577 -6.74 -2.69 -8.85
N THR A 578 -5.86 -2.67 -9.86
CA THR A 578 -5.74 -3.69 -10.89
C THR A 578 -4.76 -4.81 -10.55
N ALA A 579 -4.22 -4.84 -9.32
CA ALA A 579 -3.29 -5.88 -8.89
C ALA A 579 -3.90 -7.27 -9.10
N SER A 580 -3.18 -8.12 -9.82
CA SER A 580 -3.51 -9.54 -9.99
C SER A 580 -3.10 -10.35 -8.75
N ALA A 581 -3.72 -11.51 -8.57
CA ALA A 581 -3.31 -12.46 -7.53
C ALA A 581 -1.82 -12.85 -7.64
N SER A 582 -1.28 -12.98 -8.86
CA SER A 582 0.14 -13.27 -9.08
C SER A 582 1.07 -12.14 -8.62
N GLU A 583 0.66 -10.87 -8.78
CA GLU A 583 1.45 -9.73 -8.31
C GLU A 583 1.46 -9.64 -6.78
N ILE A 584 0.30 -9.89 -6.16
CA ILE A 584 0.19 -9.97 -4.69
C ILE A 584 1.04 -11.13 -4.16
N GLN A 585 0.97 -12.30 -4.80
CA GLN A 585 1.78 -13.45 -4.42
C GLN A 585 3.28 -13.16 -4.59
N ALA A 586 3.70 -12.43 -5.62
CA ALA A 586 5.09 -12.02 -5.80
C ALA A 586 5.58 -11.12 -4.66
N VAL A 587 4.74 -10.20 -4.17
CA VAL A 587 5.03 -9.41 -2.97
C VAL A 587 5.19 -10.33 -1.75
N LEU A 588 4.23 -11.23 -1.53
CA LEU A 588 4.25 -12.16 -0.39
C LEU A 588 5.43 -13.14 -0.45
N ASN A 589 5.91 -13.52 -1.64
CA ASN A 589 7.07 -14.39 -1.81
C ASN A 589 8.42 -13.67 -1.57
N THR A 590 8.42 -12.39 -1.20
CA THR A 590 9.66 -11.67 -0.91
C THR A 590 10.29 -12.19 0.38
N PRO A 591 11.59 -12.58 0.38
CA PRO A 591 12.30 -12.97 1.60
C PRO A 591 12.35 -11.84 2.63
N LEU A 592 12.11 -12.19 3.89
CA LEU A 592 12.11 -11.26 5.01
C LEU A 592 13.04 -11.80 6.13
N PRO A 593 14.37 -11.57 6.02
CA PRO A 593 15.32 -11.99 7.04
C PRO A 593 15.00 -11.42 8.42
N MET A 594 15.49 -12.08 9.46
CA MET A 594 15.38 -11.59 10.82
C MET A 594 16.11 -10.25 11.01
N GLY A 595 15.51 -9.34 11.77
CA GLY A 595 15.94 -7.94 11.93
C GLY A 595 15.62 -7.04 10.74
N ALA A 596 15.16 -7.59 9.62
CA ALA A 596 14.97 -6.84 8.39
C ALA A 596 13.68 -5.99 8.42
N GLN A 597 13.75 -4.89 7.66
CA GLN A 597 12.60 -4.06 7.32
C GLN A 597 12.43 -4.08 5.80
N ARG A 598 11.18 -4.18 5.36
CA ARG A 598 10.79 -4.11 3.96
C ARG A 598 9.64 -3.13 3.82
N PHE A 599 9.62 -2.39 2.73
CA PHE A 599 8.55 -1.47 2.39
C PHE A 599 7.96 -1.90 1.06
N ILE A 600 6.65 -2.07 1.03
CA ILE A 600 5.89 -2.41 -0.17
C ILE A 600 5.27 -1.12 -0.70
N TRP A 601 5.60 -0.72 -1.93
CA TRP A 601 5.12 0.51 -2.55
C TRP A 601 5.01 0.35 -4.06
N LEU A 602 4.42 1.33 -4.75
CA LEU A 602 4.23 1.31 -6.20
C LEU A 602 5.25 2.22 -6.90
N ASP A 603 6.00 1.69 -7.86
CA ASP A 603 6.89 2.51 -8.68
C ASP A 603 6.15 3.35 -9.72
N SER A 604 6.88 4.24 -10.40
CA SER A 604 6.31 5.09 -11.46
C SER A 604 5.77 4.30 -12.67
N ASN A 605 6.13 3.03 -12.80
CA ASN A 605 5.62 2.13 -13.85
C ASN A 605 4.37 1.36 -13.39
N GLY A 606 3.86 1.61 -12.18
CA GLY A 606 2.72 0.90 -11.63
C GLY A 606 3.04 -0.54 -11.22
N THR A 607 4.29 -0.85 -10.90
CA THR A 607 4.73 -2.18 -10.43
C THR A 607 5.04 -2.13 -8.94
N PHE A 608 4.60 -3.15 -8.19
CA PHE A 608 4.98 -3.25 -6.78
C PHE A 608 6.50 -3.42 -6.63
N LYS A 609 7.07 -2.66 -5.72
CA LYS A 609 8.44 -2.79 -5.25
C LYS A 609 8.41 -3.18 -3.78
N VAL A 610 9.29 -4.11 -3.42
CA VAL A 610 9.56 -4.49 -2.04
C VAL A 610 11.03 -4.20 -1.80
N THR A 611 11.32 -3.15 -1.03
CA THR A 611 12.69 -2.65 -0.86
C THR A 611 13.03 -2.38 0.59
N ASP A 612 14.32 -2.35 0.88
CA ASP A 612 14.87 -1.92 2.16
C ASP A 612 14.84 -0.40 2.27
N GLN A 613 15.09 0.13 3.47
CA GLN A 613 15.07 1.57 3.77
C GLN A 613 15.98 2.40 2.83
N GLY A 614 17.13 1.86 2.42
CA GLY A 614 18.11 2.58 1.59
C GLY A 614 17.67 2.85 0.14
N ASN A 615 16.61 2.18 -0.34
CA ASN A 615 16.14 2.27 -1.72
C ASN A 615 14.71 2.85 -1.82
N LEU A 616 14.27 3.58 -0.80
CA LEU A 616 12.94 4.18 -0.78
C LEU A 616 12.89 5.46 -1.61
N PRO A 617 11.74 5.73 -2.27
CA PRO A 617 11.52 7.02 -2.87
C PRO A 617 11.46 8.11 -1.79
N SER A 618 11.89 9.33 -2.13
CA SER A 618 12.07 10.44 -1.18
C SER A 618 10.79 10.89 -0.47
N TRP A 619 9.62 10.48 -0.95
CA TRP A 619 8.33 10.80 -0.32
C TRP A 619 7.97 9.85 0.84
N ILE A 620 8.66 8.71 0.98
CA ILE A 620 8.53 7.84 2.16
C ILE A 620 9.56 8.30 3.21
N ASN A 621 9.07 9.00 4.24
CA ASN A 621 9.90 9.38 5.38
C ASN A 621 9.78 8.37 6.52
N VAL A 622 10.76 7.48 6.62
CA VAL A 622 10.85 6.42 7.65
C VAL A 622 11.00 6.93 9.08
N SER A 623 11.43 8.18 9.29
CA SER A 623 11.56 8.75 10.63
C SER A 623 10.25 9.31 11.17
N SER A 624 9.17 9.32 10.37
CA SER A 624 7.88 9.92 10.72
C SER A 624 6.70 9.01 10.38
N ILE A 625 6.89 7.69 10.43
CA ILE A 625 5.84 6.72 10.18
C ILE A 625 5.09 6.51 11.49
N THR A 626 3.86 7.02 11.54
CA THR A 626 2.94 6.81 12.65
C THR A 626 1.65 6.25 12.07
N ALA A 627 1.24 5.08 12.55
CA ALA A 627 -0.05 4.52 12.19
C ALA A 627 -1.14 5.13 13.07
N ASP A 628 -2.27 5.48 12.44
CA ASP A 628 -3.40 6.21 13.01
C ASP A 628 -4.60 5.30 13.30
N GLY A 629 -4.40 3.98 13.25
CA GLY A 629 -5.45 2.97 13.44
C GLY A 629 -5.21 2.00 14.60
N SER A 630 -6.19 1.10 14.80
CA SER A 630 -6.15 0.02 15.77
C SER A 630 -5.17 -1.09 15.36
N SER A 631 -4.90 -2.04 16.27
CA SER A 631 -4.06 -3.20 15.97
C SER A 631 -4.80 -4.52 16.11
N ILE A 632 -4.43 -5.45 15.23
CA ILE A 632 -4.80 -6.86 15.32
C ILE A 632 -3.54 -7.61 15.74
N HIS A 633 -3.68 -8.44 16.77
CA HIS A 633 -2.60 -9.20 17.36
C HIS A 633 -2.92 -10.69 17.29
N ALA A 634 -1.99 -11.47 16.74
CA ALA A 634 -1.98 -12.93 16.80
C ALA A 634 -0.79 -13.38 17.65
N ASP A 635 -1.08 -14.08 18.75
CA ASP A 635 -0.10 -14.61 19.69
C ASP A 635 -0.28 -16.13 19.79
N THR A 636 0.82 -16.88 19.75
CA THR A 636 0.82 -18.33 19.98
C THR A 636 0.61 -18.76 21.44
N ARG A 637 0.03 -17.90 22.29
CA ARG A 637 -0.36 -18.18 23.69
C ARG A 637 -1.87 -18.17 23.88
N VAL A 638 -2.35 -18.97 24.84
CA VAL A 638 -3.74 -18.98 25.30
C VAL A 638 -3.78 -18.73 26.80
N ASN A 639 -4.40 -17.62 27.23
CA ASN A 639 -4.54 -17.26 28.65
C ASN A 639 -3.20 -17.24 29.41
N GLY A 640 -2.11 -16.87 28.73
CA GLY A 640 -0.76 -16.87 29.32
C GLY A 640 -0.06 -18.23 29.32
N THR A 641 -0.70 -19.28 28.82
CA THR A 641 -0.10 -20.60 28.64
C THR A 641 0.37 -20.77 27.20
N ASP A 642 1.58 -21.28 27.02
CA ASP A 642 2.12 -21.59 25.70
C ASP A 642 1.32 -22.73 25.05
N LEU A 643 1.05 -22.61 23.74
CA LEU A 643 0.36 -23.64 22.98
C LEU A 643 1.25 -24.88 22.79
N PRO A 644 0.65 -26.08 22.65
CA PRO A 644 1.39 -27.25 22.22
C PRO A 644 2.13 -26.94 20.92
N VAL A 645 3.42 -27.29 20.90
CA VAL A 645 4.38 -26.99 19.83
C VAL A 645 3.83 -27.45 18.48
N VAL A 646 3.51 -26.51 17.60
CA VAL A 646 3.20 -26.76 16.18
C VAL A 646 4.46 -26.46 15.36
N PRO A 647 4.85 -27.30 14.38
CA PRO A 647 6.17 -27.25 13.71
C PRO A 647 6.51 -25.99 12.89
N ALA A 648 5.67 -24.96 12.86
CA ALA A 648 5.87 -23.79 11.99
C ALA A 648 6.99 -22.85 12.46
N TYR A 649 7.05 -22.57 13.77
CA TYR A 649 7.99 -21.61 14.38
C TYR A 649 8.81 -22.17 15.53
N VAL A 650 8.50 -23.39 15.93
CA VAL A 650 9.16 -24.09 17.02
C VAL A 650 9.43 -25.48 16.48
N ASN A 651 10.69 -25.90 16.58
CA ASN A 651 11.07 -27.22 16.16
C ASN A 651 10.37 -28.28 17.04
N ILE A 652 10.14 -29.47 16.49
CA ILE A 652 9.39 -30.57 17.12
C ILE A 652 9.80 -30.81 18.59
N PRO A 653 8.86 -31.22 19.48
CA PRO A 653 9.20 -31.61 20.85
C PRO A 653 10.39 -32.56 20.89
N GLY A 654 11.37 -32.27 21.75
CA GLY A 654 12.60 -33.05 21.88
C GLY A 654 13.65 -32.85 20.79
N GLU A 655 13.44 -32.01 19.76
CA GLU A 655 14.46 -31.55 18.79
C GLU A 655 15.53 -32.60 18.41
N GLN A 656 15.11 -33.82 18.06
CA GLN A 656 16.01 -34.94 17.75
C GLN A 656 17.04 -35.31 18.84
N GLY A 657 16.91 -34.79 20.06
CA GLY A 657 17.70 -35.21 21.23
C GLY A 657 17.88 -34.20 22.31
N PHE A 658 17.46 -32.98 22.05
CA PHE A 658 17.71 -31.85 22.91
C PHE A 658 16.39 -31.45 23.55
N PRO A 659 16.09 -31.91 24.78
CA PRO A 659 14.93 -31.41 25.51
C PRO A 659 15.01 -29.89 25.56
N ASN A 660 13.95 -29.26 25.08
CA ASN A 660 13.87 -27.84 25.00
C ASN A 660 13.60 -27.24 26.38
N PRO A 661 14.04 -25.99 26.63
CA PRO A 661 13.69 -25.26 27.84
C PRO A 661 12.18 -25.24 28.15
N TRP A 662 11.35 -25.26 27.11
CA TRP A 662 9.88 -25.24 27.15
C TRP A 662 9.21 -26.62 27.09
N ASP A 663 9.97 -27.73 26.97
CA ASP A 663 9.41 -29.09 27.14
C ASP A 663 9.09 -29.36 28.63
N CYS A 664 9.44 -28.42 29.51
CA CYS A 664 9.38 -28.50 30.96
C CYS A 664 8.39 -27.47 31.50
N ASN A 665 7.34 -27.94 32.18
CA ASN A 665 6.33 -27.03 32.74
C ASN A 665 6.97 -26.02 33.73
N GLY A 666 6.78 -24.73 33.44
CA GLY A 666 7.00 -23.64 34.41
C GLY A 666 8.40 -23.02 34.46
N VAL A 667 9.31 -23.35 33.53
CA VAL A 667 10.69 -22.81 33.57
C VAL A 667 10.93 -21.72 32.54
N ALA A 668 10.61 -21.98 31.28
CA ALA A 668 10.71 -21.01 30.19
C ALA A 668 9.40 -20.96 29.42
N SER A 669 9.10 -19.79 28.86
CA SER A 669 7.98 -19.63 27.94
C SER A 669 8.42 -18.89 26.69
N TYR A 670 7.80 -19.17 25.56
CA TYR A 670 8.08 -18.48 24.30
C TYR A 670 6.81 -17.93 23.69
N ARG A 671 6.97 -17.01 22.74
CA ARG A 671 5.85 -16.36 22.08
C ARG A 671 6.23 -15.94 20.68
N ASN A 672 5.40 -16.31 19.71
CA ASN A 672 5.47 -15.76 18.37
C ASN A 672 4.34 -14.75 18.21
N ASN A 673 4.67 -13.53 17.78
CA ASN A 673 3.71 -12.48 17.54
C ASN A 673 3.61 -12.15 16.06
N LEU A 674 2.37 -11.98 15.61
CA LEU A 674 1.99 -11.37 14.36
C LEU A 674 1.14 -10.13 14.69
N ASP A 675 1.68 -8.96 14.39
CA ASP A 675 1.02 -7.68 14.66
C ASP A 675 0.71 -6.98 13.35
N TRP A 676 -0.53 -6.55 13.19
CA TRP A 676 -0.91 -5.60 12.14
C TRP A 676 -1.47 -4.33 12.79
N THR A 677 -0.81 -3.20 12.56
CA THR A 677 -1.36 -1.88 12.94
C THR A 677 -1.96 -1.22 11.71
N ASN A 678 -3.27 -0.97 11.77
CA ASN A 678 -4.01 -0.31 10.70
C ASN A 678 -3.53 1.14 10.51
N SER A 679 -3.61 1.61 9.27
CA SER A 679 -3.60 3.04 8.98
C SER A 679 -4.73 3.41 8.01
N SER A 680 -5.22 4.63 8.13
CA SER A 680 -6.24 5.17 7.25
C SER A 680 -5.73 5.32 5.80
N GLY A 681 -4.42 5.46 5.59
CA GLY A 681 -3.86 5.90 4.31
C GLY A 681 -3.36 7.34 4.33
N PHE A 682 -3.56 8.07 5.43
CA PHE A 682 -2.97 9.39 5.65
C PHE A 682 -1.44 9.32 5.64
N ASN A 683 -0.80 10.35 5.07
CA ASN A 683 0.63 10.37 4.78
C ASN A 683 1.10 9.15 3.98
N CYS A 684 0.18 8.57 3.21
CA CYS A 684 0.38 7.41 2.37
C CYS A 684 0.72 6.10 3.11
N LEU A 685 0.66 6.03 4.44
CA LEU A 685 0.86 4.76 5.15
C LEU A 685 -0.42 3.92 5.08
N GLN A 686 -0.34 2.68 4.60
CA GLN A 686 -1.49 1.77 4.56
C GLN A 686 -1.61 0.86 5.79
N GLY A 687 -0.48 0.61 6.45
CA GLY A 687 -0.42 -0.23 7.64
C GLY A 687 0.99 -0.71 7.92
N ILE A 688 1.15 -1.31 9.09
CA ILE A 688 2.41 -1.84 9.59
C ILE A 688 2.21 -3.31 9.96
N LEU A 689 2.95 -4.20 9.30
CA LEU A 689 3.00 -5.63 9.61
C LEU A 689 4.29 -5.92 10.39
N ARG A 690 4.19 -6.63 11.51
CA ARG A 690 5.35 -7.02 12.30
C ARG A 690 5.29 -8.49 12.72
N PHE A 691 6.46 -9.12 12.64
CA PHE A 691 6.75 -10.46 13.10
C PHE A 691 7.74 -10.36 14.27
N SER A 692 7.51 -11.09 15.36
CA SER A 692 8.53 -11.24 16.40
C SER A 692 8.46 -12.59 17.09
N ASN A 693 9.62 -13.07 17.54
CA ASN A 693 9.78 -14.22 18.43
C ASN A 693 10.35 -13.74 19.75
N CYS A 694 9.65 -13.97 20.85
CA CYS A 694 10.04 -13.58 22.19
C CYS A 694 10.25 -14.83 23.05
N ALA A 695 11.27 -14.80 23.89
CA ALA A 695 11.52 -15.81 24.90
C ALA A 695 11.58 -15.18 26.30
N TYR A 696 11.11 -15.93 27.28
CA TYR A 696 11.02 -15.54 28.68
C TYR A 696 11.51 -16.69 29.55
N ASP A 697 12.26 -16.36 30.58
CA ASP A 697 12.70 -17.29 31.61
C ASP A 697 12.21 -16.76 32.96
N ALA A 698 11.70 -17.65 33.80
CA ALA A 698 11.33 -17.33 35.18
C ALA A 698 12.55 -17.14 36.10
N GLY A 699 13.77 -17.29 35.58
CA GLY A 699 15.02 -17.28 36.34
C GLY A 699 15.16 -18.51 37.24
N GLN A 700 14.43 -19.58 36.91
CA GLN A 700 14.45 -20.82 37.68
C GLN A 700 15.54 -21.74 37.09
N PRO A 701 16.34 -22.42 37.93
CA PRO A 701 17.31 -23.37 37.42
C PRO A 701 16.59 -24.46 36.63
N TRP A 702 17.11 -24.78 35.46
CA TRP A 702 16.48 -25.76 34.59
C TRP A 702 16.76 -27.18 35.11
N HIS A 703 15.75 -27.79 35.74
CA HIS A 703 15.84 -29.10 36.42
C HIS A 703 15.13 -30.23 35.68
N CYS A 704 14.92 -30.09 34.37
CA CYS A 704 14.19 -31.10 33.64
C CYS A 704 14.94 -32.45 33.63
N PRO A 705 14.31 -33.56 34.07
CA PRO A 705 14.93 -34.86 33.99
C PRO A 705 15.09 -35.23 32.51
N CYS A 706 16.33 -35.46 32.09
CA CYS A 706 16.66 -36.08 30.81
C CYS A 706 16.50 -37.60 30.91
#